data_AF-A0A2H5XW18-F1
#
_entry.id   AF-A0A2H5XW18-F1
#
_cell.length_a   1.000
_cell.length_b   1.000
_cell.length_c   1.000
_cell.angle_alpha   90.00
_cell.angle_beta   90.00
_cell.angle_gamma   90.00
#
_symmetry.space_group_name_H-M   'P 1'
#
loop_
_entity.id
_entity.type
_entity.pdbx_description
1 polymer ?
#
loop_
_entity_poly.entity_id
_entity_poly.type
_entity_poly.pdbx_seq_one_letter_code
_entity_poly.pdbx_strand_id
1 'polypeptide(L)'
;MTAHTGSAAHAAWRPNGIPLESSDALHEAFASDVFTLEQMRQRLSKPVFTSLRETIEKGLPLDPSIADTVALAMKEWATERGATHFTHWFQPLTGSTAEKHESFVTPLAGGGAVTEFSGKDLIQGEPDASSFPSGGLRATFEARGYTAWDPSSPAFIMRHSNGATLCIPTVFASWTGEALDAKLPLLRSLDALDRSVVRALALLGIHANRAYATMGCEQEYFLVDESFYYRRPDLYLTGRTLFGAKPPRGQELEDHYFGTIPDRVLSYMTEVEHALYRLGVPVKTRHNEVAPAQYEIAPIFEHANVAADHQHLVMTILRSTARRFGLACLLHEKPFAGVNGSGKHLNWSIATDTGLNLLDPGSDPQQNMVFLFFCTAMIKAVHRHQDLLRLSVASAANDHRLGAHEAPPAIISMYLGDALTEMFERIARGEPQGASSNDGSILQLGARILPHLPRHATDRNRTSPFAFTGAKFEFRAVGASQSVSFPATVLNTIAAEAIDELAASLERSLAQGTPLANALEEVIGQAIAEHRAIIYNDDGYSAAWHAEAAKRGLLNLRSTIEAIPTLTAPKNVELFARYGIFHERELAARQEIAYTQYFKTINIEAETTERIAMTQLLPACFAYLESLGTIKIGAAAGALAREVADLTDQFAEALAELRQQNRELGGDMPRQKAHHMATNVLPAMERVRAVADQLERLVPEQLWQLPSYQQLLWLK
;
A
#
# COMPACT_ATOMS: atom_id res chain seq x y z
N MET A 1 31.78 -38.76 4.44
CA MET A 1 32.06 -37.31 4.49
C MET A 1 30.89 -36.65 5.18
N THR A 2 31.09 -36.26 6.44
CA THR A 2 30.10 -35.69 7.35
C THR A 2 29.66 -34.31 6.86
N ALA A 3 28.41 -34.19 6.41
CA ALA A 3 27.78 -32.90 6.11
C ALA A 3 27.45 -32.19 7.43
N HIS A 4 27.97 -30.98 7.58
CA HIS A 4 27.75 -30.08 8.70
C HIS A 4 26.26 -29.74 8.86
N THR A 5 25.58 -30.43 9.77
CA THR A 5 24.29 -30.00 10.32
C THR A 5 24.53 -29.26 11.63
N GLY A 6 24.07 -28.00 11.69
CA GLY A 6 23.96 -27.21 12.92
C GLY A 6 25.17 -26.35 13.31
N SER A 7 24.89 -25.08 13.61
CA SER A 7 25.65 -24.25 14.56
C SER A 7 26.89 -23.45 14.11
N ALA A 8 27.12 -23.17 12.82
CA ALA A 8 28.26 -22.32 12.41
C ALA A 8 27.92 -20.98 11.72
N ALA A 9 26.64 -20.68 11.43
CA ALA A 9 26.26 -19.42 10.77
C ALA A 9 25.64 -18.36 11.70
N HIS A 10 25.36 -18.68 12.97
CA HIS A 10 24.84 -17.70 13.95
C HIS A 10 25.92 -16.75 14.52
N ALA A 11 27.11 -16.72 13.93
CA ALA A 11 28.26 -15.98 14.44
C ALA A 11 28.80 -15.01 13.39
N ALA A 12 28.09 -13.88 13.19
CA ALA A 12 28.69 -12.56 12.92
C ALA A 12 27.61 -11.48 12.66
N TRP A 13 26.59 -11.33 13.52
CA TRP A 13 26.08 -9.97 13.67
C TRP A 13 27.09 -9.20 14.51
N ARG A 14 28.00 -8.52 13.83
CA ARG A 14 28.64 -7.32 14.35
C ARG A 14 27.96 -6.18 13.59
N PRO A 15 27.61 -5.04 14.23
CA PRO A 15 27.49 -3.80 13.45
C PRO A 15 28.77 -3.73 12.61
N ASN A 16 28.65 -3.63 11.28
CA ASN A 16 29.67 -3.94 10.27
C ASN A 16 30.94 -3.06 10.34
N GLY A 17 31.54 -2.86 11.52
CA GLY A 17 32.59 -1.88 11.76
C GLY A 17 32.19 -0.44 11.40
N ILE A 18 30.92 -0.21 11.03
CA ILE A 18 30.40 1.12 10.71
C ILE A 18 30.13 1.76 12.07
N PRO A 19 30.81 2.87 12.42
CA PRO A 19 30.42 3.65 13.58
C PRO A 19 28.93 3.95 13.43
N LEU A 20 28.14 3.80 14.50
CA LEU A 20 26.90 4.56 14.60
C LEU A 20 27.31 5.99 14.25
N GLU A 21 26.86 6.52 13.10
CA GLU A 21 27.16 7.89 12.74
C GLU A 21 26.80 8.75 13.96
N SER A 22 27.71 9.67 14.31
CA SER A 22 27.48 10.58 15.43
C SER A 22 26.08 11.14 15.29
N SER A 23 25.34 11.22 16.40
CA SER A 23 24.04 11.84 16.42
C SER A 23 24.19 13.30 16.00
N ASP A 24 24.15 13.56 14.70
CA ASP A 24 23.63 14.82 14.21
C ASP A 24 22.30 14.96 14.92
N ALA A 25 22.11 16.10 15.59
CA ALA A 25 20.91 16.28 16.35
C ALA A 25 19.73 16.05 15.39
N LEU A 26 18.74 15.23 15.75
CA LEU A 26 17.70 14.76 14.80
C LEU A 26 17.05 15.89 13.99
N HIS A 27 17.02 17.10 14.55
CA HIS A 27 16.56 18.32 13.89
C HIS A 27 17.46 18.80 12.73
N GLU A 28 18.78 18.62 12.82
CA GLU A 28 19.76 18.94 11.76
C GLU A 28 19.72 17.90 10.63
N ALA A 29 19.48 16.63 10.98
CA ALA A 29 19.35 15.55 10.00
C ALA A 29 18.03 15.60 9.22
N PHE A 30 16.96 16.17 9.79
CA PHE A 30 15.66 16.17 9.14
C PHE A 30 15.67 16.97 7.82
N ALA A 31 15.21 16.34 6.73
CA ALA A 31 15.20 16.86 5.37
C ALA A 31 16.57 17.33 4.84
N SER A 32 17.68 16.86 5.42
CA SER A 32 19.04 17.26 5.02
C SER A 32 19.42 16.86 3.58
N ASP A 33 18.81 15.78 3.09
CA ASP A 33 18.96 15.23 1.74
C ASP A 33 17.78 15.65 0.82
N VAL A 34 17.03 16.70 1.17
CA VAL A 34 15.91 17.23 0.37
C VAL A 34 16.19 18.65 -0.09
N PHE A 35 15.87 18.97 -1.35
CA PHE A 35 15.96 20.32 -1.89
C PHE A 35 14.74 21.13 -1.44
N THR A 36 14.74 21.55 -0.18
CA THR A 36 13.59 22.21 0.46
C THR A 36 13.34 23.62 -0.07
N LEU A 37 12.16 24.19 0.23
CA LEU A 37 11.85 25.60 -0.04
C LEU A 37 12.89 26.56 0.58
N GLU A 38 13.47 26.19 1.72
CA GLU A 38 14.54 26.98 2.33
C GLU A 38 15.83 26.94 1.50
N GLN A 39 16.24 25.76 1.02
CA GLN A 39 17.39 25.62 0.13
C GLN A 39 17.17 26.38 -1.19
N MET A 40 15.96 26.29 -1.76
CA MET A 40 15.56 27.06 -2.93
C MET A 40 15.67 28.56 -2.67
N ARG A 41 15.18 29.06 -1.53
CA ARG A 41 15.24 30.48 -1.15
C ARG A 41 16.67 30.99 -0.98
N GLN A 42 17.58 30.15 -0.49
CA GLN A 42 18.99 30.53 -0.29
C GLN A 42 19.78 30.58 -1.60
N ARG A 43 19.40 29.78 -2.60
CA ARG A 43 20.16 29.61 -3.86
C ARG A 43 19.57 30.34 -5.06
N LEU A 44 18.27 30.61 -5.05
CA LEU A 44 17.58 31.25 -6.17
C LEU A 44 17.40 32.76 -5.93
N SER A 45 17.41 33.54 -7.02
CA SER A 45 17.04 34.94 -6.94
C SER A 45 15.57 35.11 -6.52
N LYS A 46 15.24 36.24 -5.88
CA LYS A 46 13.88 36.51 -5.38
C LYS A 46 12.77 36.35 -6.44
N PRO A 47 12.92 36.82 -7.70
CA PRO A 47 11.91 36.60 -8.74
C PRO A 47 11.74 35.12 -9.11
N VAL A 48 12.84 34.40 -9.29
CA VAL A 48 12.84 32.96 -9.63
C VAL A 48 12.19 32.14 -8.52
N PHE A 49 12.59 32.38 -7.27
CA PHE A 49 12.00 31.71 -6.11
C PHE A 49 10.49 31.98 -5.98
N THR A 50 10.07 33.24 -6.20
CA THR A 50 8.65 33.60 -6.12
C THR A 50 7.84 32.86 -7.18
N SER A 51 8.31 32.84 -8.43
CA SER A 51 7.66 32.12 -9.54
C SER A 51 7.56 30.61 -9.24
N LEU A 52 8.66 29.97 -8.83
CA LEU A 52 8.65 28.55 -8.48
C LEU A 52 7.71 28.24 -7.31
N ARG A 53 7.71 29.09 -6.27
CA ARG A 53 6.81 28.92 -5.12
C ARG A 53 5.35 29.03 -5.52
N GLU A 54 4.99 29.92 -6.44
CA GLU A 54 3.62 30.00 -6.94
C GLU A 54 3.20 28.76 -7.72
N THR A 55 4.11 28.14 -8.47
CA THR A 55 3.87 26.81 -9.07
C THR A 55 3.60 25.75 -8.01
N ILE A 56 4.42 25.70 -6.94
CA ILE A 56 4.32 24.68 -5.87
C ILE A 56 3.06 24.88 -5.01
N GLU A 57 2.83 26.09 -4.50
CA GLU A 57 1.77 26.37 -3.52
C GLU A 57 0.40 26.61 -4.18
N LYS A 58 0.38 27.23 -5.37
CA LYS A 58 -0.86 27.61 -6.06
C LYS A 58 -1.19 26.72 -7.26
N GLY A 59 -0.31 25.80 -7.64
CA GLY A 59 -0.51 24.90 -8.78
C GLY A 59 -0.48 25.61 -10.15
N LEU A 60 0.23 26.74 -10.26
CA LEU A 60 0.40 27.44 -11.54
C LEU A 60 1.41 26.70 -12.44
N PRO A 61 1.26 26.74 -13.79
CA PRO A 61 2.24 26.15 -14.69
C PRO A 61 3.66 26.67 -14.44
N LEU A 62 4.66 25.79 -14.54
CA LEU A 62 6.07 26.16 -14.39
C LEU A 62 6.48 27.12 -15.52
N ASP A 63 7.07 28.26 -15.17
CA ASP A 63 7.64 29.20 -16.14
C ASP A 63 8.94 28.61 -16.75
N PRO A 64 8.99 28.35 -18.07
CA PRO A 64 10.18 27.76 -18.68
C PRO A 64 11.44 28.65 -18.55
N SER A 65 11.27 29.97 -18.38
CA SER A 65 12.39 30.89 -18.28
C SER A 65 13.21 30.73 -16.99
N ILE A 66 12.64 30.12 -15.95
CA ILE A 66 13.32 29.87 -14.68
C ILE A 66 14.04 28.52 -14.63
N ALA A 67 13.81 27.63 -15.60
CA ALA A 67 14.21 26.23 -15.55
C ALA A 67 15.72 26.02 -15.46
N ASP A 68 16.51 26.70 -16.30
CA ASP A 68 17.97 26.57 -16.29
C ASP A 68 18.58 27.06 -14.96
N THR A 69 17.98 28.11 -14.39
CA THR A 69 18.44 28.65 -13.10
C THR A 69 18.15 27.67 -11.96
N VAL A 70 16.98 27.05 -11.97
CA VAL A 70 16.60 26.03 -10.97
C VAL A 70 17.45 24.77 -11.13
N ALA A 71 17.67 24.30 -12.37
CA ALA A 71 18.51 23.15 -12.66
C ALA A 71 19.95 23.36 -12.16
N LEU A 72 20.56 24.51 -12.46
CA LEU A 72 21.90 24.84 -11.98
C LEU A 72 21.98 24.82 -10.45
N ALA A 73 21.03 25.48 -9.77
CA ALA A 73 20.98 25.52 -8.31
C ALA A 73 20.80 24.12 -7.69
N MET A 74 19.96 23.27 -8.30
CA MET A 74 19.72 21.89 -7.86
C MET A 74 20.97 21.02 -8.07
N LYS A 75 21.67 21.16 -9.20
CA LYS A 75 22.94 20.47 -9.48
C LYS A 75 24.02 20.85 -8.48
N GLU A 76 24.22 22.16 -8.24
CA GLU A 76 25.21 22.64 -7.27
C GLU A 76 24.93 22.10 -5.87
N TRP A 77 23.67 22.20 -5.42
CA TRP A 77 23.25 21.63 -4.14
C TRP A 77 23.49 20.11 -4.04
N ALA A 78 23.21 19.37 -5.11
CA ALA A 78 23.36 17.92 -5.12
C ALA A 78 24.84 17.49 -5.17
N THR A 79 25.64 18.15 -6.00
CA THR A 79 27.08 17.85 -6.14
C THR A 79 27.87 18.20 -4.88
N GLU A 80 27.52 19.29 -4.17
CA GLU A 80 28.06 19.60 -2.84
C GLU A 80 27.82 18.48 -1.82
N ARG A 81 26.76 17.69 -2.01
CA ARG A 81 26.36 16.56 -1.15
C ARG A 81 26.85 15.20 -1.66
N GLY A 82 27.72 15.21 -2.68
CA GLY A 82 28.35 14.02 -3.24
C GLY A 82 27.55 13.34 -4.35
N ALA A 83 26.48 13.97 -4.86
CA ALA A 83 25.75 13.42 -5.99
C ALA A 83 26.60 13.48 -7.26
N THR A 84 26.73 12.35 -7.94
CA THR A 84 27.50 12.24 -9.20
C THR A 84 26.58 12.03 -10.42
N HIS A 85 25.36 11.60 -10.15
CA HIS A 85 24.33 11.31 -11.13
C HIS A 85 23.02 11.99 -10.74
N PHE A 86 22.13 12.14 -11.72
CA PHE A 86 20.72 12.44 -11.49
C PHE A 86 19.83 11.38 -12.14
N THR A 87 18.58 11.31 -11.71
CA THR A 87 17.56 10.46 -12.30
C THR A 87 16.20 11.15 -12.23
N HIS A 88 15.41 10.98 -13.28
CA HIS A 88 13.97 11.13 -13.21
C HIS A 88 13.41 9.95 -12.42
N TRP A 89 12.82 10.22 -11.27
CA TRP A 89 12.26 9.21 -10.37
C TRP A 89 10.74 9.19 -10.56
N PHE A 90 10.20 8.07 -11.04
CA PHE A 90 8.78 7.94 -11.38
C PHE A 90 8.23 6.57 -10.98
N GLN A 91 6.89 6.45 -11.00
CA GLN A 91 6.15 5.27 -10.53
C GLN A 91 5.40 4.59 -11.69
N PRO A 92 6.06 3.80 -12.56
CA PRO A 92 5.40 3.13 -13.66
C PRO A 92 4.37 2.09 -13.18
N LEU A 93 3.58 1.55 -14.11
CA LEU A 93 2.54 0.55 -13.84
C LEU A 93 3.06 -0.84 -13.41
N THR A 94 4.29 -0.93 -12.91
CA THR A 94 4.88 -2.14 -12.31
C THR A 94 4.57 -2.26 -10.81
N GLY A 95 4.12 -1.18 -10.16
CA GLY A 95 3.88 -1.12 -8.71
C GLY A 95 5.13 -0.74 -7.88
N SER A 96 6.26 -0.49 -8.53
CA SER A 96 7.51 -0.01 -7.93
C SER A 96 7.99 1.26 -8.62
N THR A 97 8.99 1.93 -8.04
CA THR A 97 9.64 3.10 -8.66
C THR A 97 10.64 2.66 -9.72
N ALA A 98 10.91 3.54 -10.67
CA ALA A 98 11.92 3.35 -11.70
C ALA A 98 12.87 4.54 -11.78
N GLU A 99 14.11 4.24 -12.13
CA GLU A 99 15.22 5.19 -12.18
C GLU A 99 16.13 4.85 -13.36
N LYS A 100 16.67 5.89 -14.00
CA LYS A 100 17.74 5.83 -14.99
C LYS A 100 18.79 6.85 -14.59
N HIS A 101 19.97 6.39 -14.19
CA HIS A 101 21.01 7.25 -13.65
C HIS A 101 21.84 7.83 -14.79
N GLU A 102 21.80 9.15 -14.92
CA GLU A 102 22.56 9.92 -15.90
C GLU A 102 23.66 10.72 -15.18
N SER A 103 24.87 10.69 -15.72
CA SER A 103 26.00 11.40 -15.10
C SER A 103 25.87 12.89 -15.33
N PHE A 104 26.22 13.70 -14.33
CA PHE A 104 26.42 15.13 -14.56
C PHE A 104 27.62 15.42 -15.47
N VAL A 105 28.54 14.46 -15.64
CA VAL A 105 29.82 14.69 -16.31
C VAL A 105 29.68 14.54 -17.83
N THR A 106 29.94 15.62 -18.56
CA THR A 106 30.00 15.66 -20.02
C THR A 106 31.45 15.88 -20.49
N PRO A 107 31.99 15.02 -21.36
CA PRO A 107 33.36 15.19 -21.87
C PRO A 107 33.44 16.37 -22.84
N LEU A 108 34.54 17.13 -22.78
CA LEU A 108 34.79 18.22 -23.72
C LEU A 108 35.57 17.72 -24.94
N ALA A 109 35.25 18.26 -26.13
CA ALA A 109 35.90 17.89 -27.40
C ALA A 109 37.43 18.13 -27.44
N GLY A 110 37.97 18.96 -26.53
CA GLY A 110 39.40 19.24 -26.39
C GLY A 110 40.13 18.46 -25.28
N GLY A 111 39.45 17.50 -24.62
CA GLY A 111 39.94 16.82 -23.42
C GLY A 111 39.43 17.49 -22.12
N GLY A 112 39.39 16.71 -21.04
CA GLY A 112 38.74 17.11 -19.78
C GLY A 112 37.22 16.88 -19.78
N ALA A 113 36.55 17.26 -18.69
CA ALA A 113 35.11 17.11 -18.55
C ALA A 113 34.52 18.26 -17.72
N VAL A 114 33.24 18.54 -17.92
CA VAL A 114 32.46 19.55 -17.20
C VAL A 114 31.23 18.91 -16.59
N THR A 115 30.69 19.51 -15.53
CA THR A 115 29.40 19.08 -14.96
C THR A 115 28.26 19.93 -15.53
N GLU A 116 27.31 19.28 -16.20
CA GLU A 116 26.17 19.91 -16.85
C GLU A 116 24.86 19.32 -16.32
N PHE A 117 23.85 20.17 -16.16
CA PHE A 117 22.47 19.79 -15.89
C PHE A 117 21.61 20.97 -16.34
N SER A 118 20.91 20.81 -17.46
CA SER A 118 20.15 21.91 -18.07
C SER A 118 18.70 21.96 -17.58
N GLY A 119 18.04 23.10 -17.75
CA GLY A 119 16.60 23.23 -17.49
C GLY A 119 15.77 22.31 -18.37
N LYS A 120 16.26 21.96 -19.57
CA LYS A 120 15.65 20.96 -20.43
C LYS A 120 15.67 19.57 -19.78
N ASP A 121 16.81 19.16 -19.23
CA ASP A 121 16.97 17.86 -18.56
C ASP A 121 16.19 17.81 -17.23
N LEU A 122 15.99 18.96 -16.58
CA LEU A 122 15.15 19.07 -15.38
C LEU A 122 13.67 18.92 -15.72
N ILE A 123 13.15 19.72 -16.66
CA ILE A 123 11.72 19.75 -16.95
C ILE A 123 11.26 18.43 -17.57
N GLN A 124 12.06 17.86 -18.48
CA GLN A 124 11.67 16.73 -19.29
C GLN A 124 12.80 15.72 -19.46
N GLY A 125 12.50 14.45 -19.21
CA GLY A 125 13.35 13.32 -19.58
C GLY A 125 12.71 12.46 -20.66
N GLU A 126 13.52 11.66 -21.34
CA GLU A 126 13.08 10.58 -22.24
C GLU A 126 13.67 9.26 -21.73
N PRO A 127 13.00 8.56 -20.79
CA PRO A 127 13.44 7.22 -20.43
C PRO A 127 13.21 6.29 -21.63
N ASP A 128 14.21 5.46 -21.98
CA ASP A 128 13.96 4.31 -22.85
C ASP A 128 13.08 3.33 -22.06
N ALA A 129 11.78 3.49 -22.26
CA ALA A 129 10.75 2.91 -21.43
C ALA A 129 10.04 1.73 -22.11
N SER A 130 10.64 1.16 -23.16
CA SER A 130 10.05 0.10 -23.99
C SER A 130 9.61 -1.15 -23.20
N SER A 131 10.28 -1.42 -22.07
CA SER A 131 10.03 -2.62 -21.24
C SER A 131 8.95 -2.46 -20.17
N PHE A 132 8.45 -1.24 -19.91
CA PHE A 132 7.41 -1.04 -18.90
C PHE A 132 6.02 -1.49 -19.40
N PRO A 133 5.18 -2.08 -18.53
CA PRO A 133 3.82 -2.47 -18.88
C PRO A 133 3.02 -1.29 -19.44
N SER A 134 2.50 -1.45 -20.66
CA SER A 134 1.71 -0.42 -21.34
C SER A 134 0.27 -0.84 -21.63
N GLY A 135 -0.08 -2.13 -21.46
CA GLY A 135 -1.43 -2.64 -21.72
C GLY A 135 -1.93 -2.34 -23.14
N GLY A 136 -1.03 -2.39 -24.13
CA GLY A 136 -1.36 -2.09 -25.52
C GLY A 136 -1.46 -0.60 -25.86
N LEU A 137 -1.22 0.32 -24.92
CA LEU A 137 -1.14 1.78 -25.23
C LEU A 137 0.06 2.12 -26.13
N ARG A 138 1.06 1.24 -26.17
CA ARG A 138 2.24 1.36 -27.03
C ARG A 138 2.42 0.07 -27.80
N ALA A 139 2.79 0.17 -29.07
CA ALA A 139 3.23 -0.99 -29.82
C ALA A 139 4.60 -1.47 -29.31
N THR A 140 4.94 -2.75 -29.54
CA THR A 140 6.20 -3.35 -29.05
C THR A 140 7.47 -2.72 -29.64
N PHE A 141 7.37 -2.00 -30.75
CA PHE A 141 8.48 -1.26 -31.36
C PHE A 141 8.51 0.23 -30.96
N GLU A 142 7.54 0.72 -30.19
CA GLU A 142 7.44 2.11 -29.76
C GLU A 142 8.04 2.29 -28.36
N ALA A 143 9.20 2.94 -28.27
CA ALA A 143 9.91 3.17 -27.01
C ALA A 143 9.66 4.55 -26.39
N ARG A 144 9.20 5.52 -27.19
CA ARG A 144 9.15 6.93 -26.79
C ARG A 144 8.08 7.20 -25.74
N GLY A 145 8.51 7.73 -24.61
CA GLY A 145 7.68 8.27 -23.53
C GLY A 145 8.44 9.40 -22.85
N TYR A 146 7.73 10.26 -22.16
CA TYR A 146 8.30 11.47 -21.55
C TYR A 146 8.09 11.44 -20.05
N THR A 147 9.14 11.78 -19.31
CA THR A 147 9.01 12.19 -17.92
C THR A 147 8.88 13.69 -17.85
N ALA A 148 8.05 14.18 -16.92
CA ALA A 148 7.95 15.61 -16.63
C ALA A 148 8.11 15.84 -15.13
N TRP A 149 8.90 16.83 -14.75
CA TRP A 149 9.14 17.15 -13.35
C TRP A 149 7.85 17.58 -12.64
N ASP A 150 7.58 16.98 -11.48
CA ASP A 150 6.57 17.44 -10.55
C ASP A 150 7.23 18.32 -9.47
N PRO A 151 7.14 19.66 -9.58
CA PRO A 151 7.73 20.57 -8.59
C PRO A 151 7.01 20.54 -7.23
N SER A 152 5.79 20.00 -7.16
CA SER A 152 5.04 19.91 -5.89
C SER A 152 5.55 18.81 -4.96
N SER A 153 6.42 17.93 -5.47
CA SER A 153 7.21 16.98 -4.67
C SER A 153 8.69 17.36 -4.76
N PRO A 154 9.37 17.60 -3.63
CA PRO A 154 10.73 18.13 -3.65
C PRO A 154 11.73 17.09 -4.17
N ALA A 155 12.71 17.55 -4.96
CA ALA A 155 13.85 16.72 -5.33
C ALA A 155 14.65 16.31 -4.10
N PHE A 156 15.22 15.11 -4.11
CA PHE A 156 15.94 14.55 -2.98
C PHE A 156 17.20 13.82 -3.43
N ILE A 157 18.10 13.52 -2.49
CA ILE A 157 19.30 12.75 -2.74
C ILE A 157 19.12 11.35 -2.15
N MET A 158 19.20 10.34 -3.02
CA MET A 158 19.30 8.96 -2.57
C MET A 158 20.77 8.59 -2.40
N ARG A 159 21.17 8.26 -1.17
CA ARG A 159 22.53 7.82 -0.85
C ARG A 159 22.68 6.32 -1.02
N HIS A 160 23.85 5.90 -1.49
CA HIS A 160 24.27 4.50 -1.54
C HIS A 160 25.70 4.37 -1.00
N SER A 161 26.20 3.15 -0.83
CA SER A 161 27.47 2.88 -0.12
C SER A 161 28.69 3.62 -0.67
N ASN A 162 28.66 4.07 -1.93
CA ASN A 162 29.78 4.68 -2.63
C ASN A 162 29.43 6.03 -3.31
N GLY A 163 28.34 6.68 -2.91
CA GLY A 163 27.92 7.92 -3.56
C GLY A 163 26.47 8.30 -3.32
N ALA A 164 26.00 9.21 -4.16
CA ALA A 164 24.67 9.77 -4.12
C ALA A 164 24.14 10.02 -5.54
N THR A 165 22.82 9.96 -5.68
CA THR A 165 22.09 10.29 -6.90
C THR A 165 21.02 11.33 -6.57
N LEU A 166 20.94 12.39 -7.37
CA LEU A 166 19.85 13.35 -7.33
C LEU A 166 18.60 12.72 -7.96
N CYS A 167 17.54 12.53 -7.18
CA CYS A 167 16.27 12.01 -7.63
C CYS A 167 15.26 13.15 -7.81
N ILE A 168 14.70 13.24 -9.01
CA ILE A 168 13.75 14.28 -9.41
C ILE A 168 12.37 13.62 -9.55
N PRO A 169 11.41 13.85 -8.64
CA PRO A 169 10.07 13.30 -8.73
C PRO A 169 9.38 13.72 -10.03
N THR A 170 8.95 12.74 -10.82
CA THR A 170 8.42 12.99 -12.17
C THR A 170 7.18 12.15 -12.45
N VAL A 171 6.32 12.68 -13.30
CA VAL A 171 5.25 11.90 -13.95
C VAL A 171 5.80 11.24 -15.21
N PHE A 172 5.23 10.10 -15.61
CA PHE A 172 5.59 9.41 -16.84
C PHE A 172 4.39 9.18 -17.76
N ALA A 173 4.47 9.71 -18.98
CA ALA A 173 3.41 9.66 -19.98
C ALA A 173 3.93 9.14 -21.33
N SER A 174 3.01 8.63 -22.15
CA SER A 174 3.26 8.29 -23.55
C SER A 174 3.56 9.57 -24.37
N TRP A 175 4.06 9.39 -25.59
CA TRP A 175 4.24 10.51 -26.51
C TRP A 175 2.92 11.18 -26.97
N THR A 176 1.79 10.47 -26.81
CA THR A 176 0.41 10.94 -27.10
C THR A 176 -0.32 11.49 -25.87
N GLY A 177 0.31 11.46 -24.68
CA GLY A 177 -0.22 12.06 -23.45
C GLY A 177 -1.01 11.13 -22.52
N GLU A 178 -1.07 9.82 -22.81
CA GLU A 178 -1.63 8.82 -21.90
C GLU A 178 -0.71 8.57 -20.70
N ALA A 179 -1.29 8.44 -19.50
CA ALA A 179 -0.63 8.20 -18.24
C ALA A 179 -0.13 6.74 -18.15
N LEU A 180 1.20 6.58 -18.20
CA LEU A 180 1.90 5.31 -18.07
C LEU A 180 2.46 5.08 -16.65
N ASP A 181 1.95 5.85 -15.68
CA ASP A 181 2.39 5.84 -14.29
C ASP A 181 1.21 5.90 -13.31
N ALA A 182 1.51 5.85 -12.03
CA ALA A 182 0.52 6.02 -10.96
C ALA A 182 0.39 7.47 -10.47
N LYS A 183 1.39 8.32 -10.75
CA LYS A 183 1.47 9.69 -10.21
C LYS A 183 0.63 10.69 -11.01
N LEU A 184 0.65 10.63 -12.35
CA LEU A 184 -0.16 11.56 -13.16
C LEU A 184 -1.67 11.46 -12.87
N PRO A 185 -2.28 10.26 -12.75
CA PRO A 185 -3.68 10.14 -12.37
C PRO A 185 -3.97 10.63 -10.94
N LEU A 186 -3.02 10.44 -10.01
CA LEU A 186 -3.13 10.96 -8.66
C LEU A 186 -3.21 12.49 -8.67
N LEU A 187 -2.30 13.16 -9.38
CA LEU A 187 -2.31 14.63 -9.52
C LEU A 187 -3.62 15.12 -10.14
N ARG A 188 -4.08 14.51 -11.24
CA ARG A 188 -5.38 14.82 -11.85
C ARG A 188 -6.54 14.69 -10.86
N SER A 189 -6.51 13.66 -10.00
CA SER A 189 -7.56 13.42 -9.00
C SER A 189 -7.53 14.44 -7.85
N LEU A 190 -6.35 14.93 -7.49
CA LEU A 190 -6.19 15.97 -6.49
C LEU A 190 -6.75 17.30 -7.00
N ASP A 191 -6.46 17.67 -8.25
CA ASP A 191 -7.02 18.86 -8.88
C ASP A 191 -8.55 18.77 -9.04
N ALA A 192 -9.08 17.57 -9.35
CA ALA A 192 -10.51 17.33 -9.42
C ALA A 192 -11.18 17.53 -8.05
N LEU A 193 -10.61 16.93 -7.00
CA LEU A 193 -11.12 17.06 -5.63
C LEU A 193 -11.06 18.52 -5.15
N ASP A 194 -9.95 19.21 -5.38
CA ASP A 194 -9.77 20.62 -5.04
C ASP A 194 -10.90 21.49 -5.60
N ARG A 195 -11.16 21.37 -6.92
CA ARG A 195 -12.25 22.13 -7.58
C ARG A 195 -13.63 21.84 -6.99
N SER A 196 -13.96 20.57 -6.77
CA SER A 196 -15.27 20.17 -6.23
C SER A 196 -15.45 20.64 -4.78
N VAL A 197 -14.40 20.54 -3.96
CA VAL A 197 -14.42 20.98 -2.55
C VAL A 197 -14.53 22.50 -2.45
N VAL A 198 -13.69 23.27 -3.17
CA VAL A 198 -13.74 24.74 -3.13
C VAL A 198 -15.10 25.26 -3.60
N ARG A 199 -15.69 24.66 -4.64
CA ARG A 199 -17.06 24.97 -5.07
C ARG A 199 -18.07 24.70 -3.95
N ALA A 200 -18.02 23.54 -3.31
CA ALA A 200 -18.95 23.19 -2.24
C ALA A 200 -18.80 24.13 -1.02
N LEU A 201 -17.57 24.48 -0.63
CA LEU A 201 -17.30 25.41 0.47
C LEU A 201 -17.89 26.79 0.21
N ALA A 202 -17.84 27.28 -1.04
CA ALA A 202 -18.45 28.55 -1.40
C ALA A 202 -19.98 28.55 -1.16
N LEU A 203 -20.67 27.43 -1.41
CA LEU A 203 -22.10 27.27 -1.11
C LEU A 203 -22.40 27.25 0.39
N LEU A 204 -21.45 26.72 1.18
CA LEU A 204 -21.52 26.69 2.64
C LEU A 204 -21.13 28.03 3.29
N GLY A 205 -20.76 29.04 2.50
CA GLY A 205 -20.33 30.35 3.00
C GLY A 205 -18.91 30.35 3.58
N ILE A 206 -18.07 29.39 3.22
CA ILE A 206 -16.68 29.26 3.68
C ILE A 206 -15.74 29.65 2.54
N HIS A 207 -14.82 30.57 2.83
CA HIS A 207 -13.79 30.99 1.89
C HIS A 207 -12.52 30.16 2.08
N ALA A 208 -12.14 29.43 1.04
CA ALA A 208 -10.85 28.76 0.89
C ALA A 208 -10.41 28.89 -0.58
N ASN A 209 -9.12 29.05 -0.83
CA ASN A 209 -8.63 29.15 -2.22
C ASN A 209 -8.25 27.76 -2.78
N ARG A 210 -7.91 26.83 -1.89
CA ARG A 210 -7.47 25.48 -2.21
C ARG A 210 -7.96 24.51 -1.15
N ALA A 211 -8.23 23.29 -1.58
CA ALA A 211 -8.36 22.12 -0.76
C ALA A 211 -7.36 21.04 -1.18
N TYR A 212 -6.95 20.24 -0.21
CA TYR A 212 -5.94 19.20 -0.37
C TYR A 212 -6.43 17.92 0.28
N ALA A 213 -6.27 16.80 -0.41
CA ALA A 213 -6.30 15.52 0.27
C ALA A 213 -5.05 15.37 1.13
N THR A 214 -5.22 14.80 2.31
CA THR A 214 -4.13 14.42 3.22
C THR A 214 -4.12 12.90 3.36
N MET A 215 -2.92 12.33 3.48
CA MET A 215 -2.73 10.89 3.61
C MET A 215 -1.69 10.55 4.66
N GLY A 216 -1.99 9.59 5.54
CA GLY A 216 -1.04 8.95 6.43
C GLY A 216 -1.03 7.44 6.17
N CYS A 217 0.13 6.87 5.90
CA CYS A 217 0.27 5.46 5.53
C CYS A 217 0.92 4.67 6.67
N GLU A 218 0.19 3.72 7.24
CA GLU A 218 0.72 2.76 8.21
C GLU A 218 1.32 1.58 7.43
N GLN A 219 2.63 1.35 7.49
CA GLN A 219 3.31 0.33 6.69
C GLN A 219 3.68 -0.87 7.57
N GLU A 220 2.99 -1.99 7.37
CA GLU A 220 3.35 -3.26 7.98
C GLU A 220 4.34 -4.05 7.11
N TYR A 221 5.19 -4.86 7.76
CA TYR A 221 6.18 -5.71 7.10
C TYR A 221 6.69 -6.83 8.02
N PHE A 222 7.33 -7.85 7.44
CA PHE A 222 8.06 -8.87 8.19
C PHE A 222 9.57 -8.72 8.04
N LEU A 223 10.33 -9.12 9.07
CA LEU A 223 11.78 -9.29 8.99
C LEU A 223 12.15 -10.74 9.27
N VAL A 224 12.92 -11.35 8.38
CA VAL A 224 13.50 -12.68 8.59
C VAL A 224 15.01 -12.61 8.55
N ASP A 225 15.69 -13.55 9.21
CA ASP A 225 17.13 -13.69 9.02
C ASP A 225 17.46 -14.00 7.56
N GLU A 226 18.44 -13.28 7.02
CA GLU A 226 18.85 -13.34 5.63
C GLU A 226 19.30 -14.75 5.22
N SER A 227 19.94 -15.49 6.13
CA SER A 227 20.40 -16.85 5.84
C SER A 227 19.23 -17.82 5.62
N PHE A 228 18.14 -17.67 6.38
CA PHE A 228 16.93 -18.47 6.19
C PHE A 228 16.17 -18.03 4.94
N TYR A 229 16.15 -16.72 4.64
CA TYR A 229 15.53 -16.18 3.42
C TYR A 229 16.10 -16.81 2.15
N TYR A 230 17.43 -16.89 2.01
CA TYR A 230 18.06 -17.48 0.83
C TYR A 230 17.96 -19.01 0.75
N ARG A 231 17.68 -19.68 1.87
CA ARG A 231 17.36 -21.11 1.92
C ARG A 231 15.90 -21.42 1.57
N ARG A 232 15.09 -20.40 1.29
CA ARG A 232 13.67 -20.52 0.89
C ARG A 232 13.46 -19.95 -0.51
N PRO A 233 13.63 -20.76 -1.57
CA PRO A 233 13.41 -20.32 -2.95
C PRO A 233 12.03 -19.76 -3.21
N ASP A 234 11.03 -20.29 -2.55
CA ASP A 234 9.69 -19.71 -2.55
C ASP A 234 9.69 -18.29 -1.99
N LEU A 235 10.30 -18.07 -0.83
CA LEU A 235 10.29 -16.76 -0.19
C LEU A 235 11.01 -15.66 -0.99
N TYR A 236 12.16 -15.95 -1.59
CA TYR A 236 12.90 -14.92 -2.34
C TYR A 236 12.43 -14.72 -3.79
N LEU A 237 11.79 -15.73 -4.41
CA LEU A 237 11.24 -15.60 -5.76
C LEU A 237 9.82 -15.03 -5.76
N THR A 238 9.01 -15.37 -4.76
CA THR A 238 7.58 -15.02 -4.73
C THR A 238 7.22 -14.03 -3.63
N GLY A 239 8.12 -13.78 -2.68
CA GLY A 239 7.85 -12.93 -1.52
C GLY A 239 7.03 -13.62 -0.42
N ARG A 240 6.63 -14.89 -0.63
CA ARG A 240 5.86 -15.67 0.33
C ARG A 240 6.29 -17.13 0.37
N THR A 241 5.87 -17.80 1.43
CA THR A 241 6.06 -19.24 1.58
C THR A 241 4.96 -20.01 0.87
N LEU A 242 5.36 -20.93 -0.01
CA LEU A 242 4.47 -21.84 -0.75
C LEU A 242 4.27 -23.16 -0.01
N PHE A 243 5.21 -23.51 0.86
CA PHE A 243 5.16 -24.64 1.78
C PHE A 243 5.43 -24.17 3.21
N GLY A 244 4.94 -24.89 4.21
CA GLY A 244 5.29 -24.64 5.60
C GLY A 244 4.16 -25.01 6.54
N ALA A 245 4.42 -26.00 7.38
CA ALA A 245 3.54 -26.42 8.44
C ALA A 245 3.46 -25.36 9.55
N LYS A 246 2.24 -25.17 10.07
CA LYS A 246 2.02 -24.32 11.24
C LYS A 246 2.84 -24.84 12.43
N PRO A 247 3.69 -24.01 13.07
CA PRO A 247 4.50 -24.42 14.21
C PRO A 247 3.62 -24.66 15.45
N PRO A 248 4.09 -25.44 16.45
CA PRO A 248 3.36 -25.65 17.71
C PRO A 248 3.08 -24.35 18.47
N ARG A 249 3.96 -23.35 18.32
CA ARG A 249 3.75 -21.96 18.78
C ARG A 249 3.83 -21.03 17.57
N GLY A 250 2.69 -20.53 17.13
CA GLY A 250 2.54 -19.56 16.05
C GLY A 250 2.30 -18.17 16.60
N GLN A 251 1.04 -17.76 16.73
CA GLN A 251 0.64 -16.45 17.26
C GLN A 251 -0.46 -16.54 18.34
N GLU A 252 -0.75 -17.75 18.83
CA GLU A 252 -1.91 -18.05 19.68
C GLU A 252 -1.91 -17.30 21.02
N LEU A 253 -0.76 -16.79 21.46
CA LEU A 253 -0.63 -16.04 22.72
C LEU A 253 -0.79 -14.54 22.55
N GLU A 254 -0.77 -14.02 21.31
CA GLU A 254 -0.83 -12.58 20.98
C GLU A 254 0.18 -11.71 21.76
N ASP A 255 1.24 -12.31 22.32
CA ASP A 255 2.18 -11.70 23.25
C ASP A 255 3.24 -10.82 22.55
N HIS A 256 3.15 -10.73 21.23
CA HIS A 256 4.05 -9.92 20.40
C HIS A 256 3.58 -8.48 20.23
N TYR A 257 2.26 -8.24 20.26
CA TYR A 257 1.72 -6.92 20.02
C TYR A 257 2.14 -5.97 21.14
N PHE A 258 2.89 -4.92 20.79
CA PHE A 258 3.58 -4.03 21.74
C PHE A 258 4.53 -4.74 22.74
N GLY A 259 5.00 -5.94 22.42
CA GLY A 259 6.05 -6.63 23.18
C GLY A 259 7.42 -5.96 23.04
N THR A 260 8.44 -6.50 23.72
CA THR A 260 9.83 -6.00 23.59
C THR A 260 10.38 -6.28 22.20
N ILE A 261 10.88 -5.24 21.51
CA ILE A 261 11.54 -5.37 20.21
C ILE A 261 12.99 -5.87 20.42
N PRO A 262 13.43 -6.95 19.75
CA PRO A 262 14.81 -7.42 19.83
C PRO A 262 15.82 -6.35 19.39
N ASP A 263 16.96 -6.25 20.07
CA ASP A 263 17.96 -5.18 19.87
C ASP A 263 18.45 -5.06 18.41
N ARG A 264 18.72 -6.20 17.75
CA ARG A 264 19.09 -6.24 16.32
C ARG A 264 18.04 -5.57 15.43
N VAL A 265 16.77 -5.80 15.72
CA VAL A 265 15.65 -5.22 14.97
C VAL A 265 15.45 -3.75 15.31
N LEU A 266 15.54 -3.38 16.58
CA LEU A 266 15.44 -1.99 17.01
C LEU A 266 16.56 -1.12 16.41
N SER A 267 17.77 -1.68 16.31
CA SER A 267 18.90 -1.04 15.64
C SER A 267 18.63 -0.84 14.14
N TYR A 268 18.06 -1.86 13.47
CA TYR A 268 17.60 -1.74 12.09
C TYR A 268 16.53 -0.65 11.92
N MET A 269 15.51 -0.63 12.78
CA MET A 269 14.43 0.37 12.71
C MET A 269 14.95 1.79 12.92
N THR A 270 15.93 1.96 13.82
CA THR A 270 16.58 3.27 14.06
C THR A 270 17.35 3.76 12.84
N GLU A 271 18.07 2.87 12.15
CA GLU A 271 18.76 3.24 10.89
C GLU A 271 17.76 3.59 9.78
N VAL A 272 16.65 2.86 9.67
CA VAL A 272 15.55 3.16 8.74
C VAL A 272 14.99 4.55 9.02
N GLU A 273 14.67 4.86 10.27
CA GLU A 273 14.16 6.17 10.69
C GLU A 273 15.14 7.28 10.37
N HIS A 274 16.43 7.15 10.70
CA HIS A 274 17.44 8.15 10.38
C HIS A 274 17.52 8.41 8.86
N ALA A 275 17.52 7.35 8.05
CA ALA A 275 17.51 7.51 6.60
C ALA A 275 16.24 8.20 6.08
N LEU A 276 15.08 7.88 6.65
CA LEU A 276 13.80 8.50 6.33
C LEU A 276 13.74 9.97 6.77
N TYR A 277 14.27 10.31 7.94
CA TYR A 277 14.36 11.69 8.41
C TYR A 277 15.23 12.53 7.48
N ARG A 278 16.39 12.05 7.01
CA ARG A 278 17.19 12.77 6.00
C ARG A 278 16.43 13.04 4.71
N LEU A 279 15.56 12.12 4.31
CA LEU A 279 14.66 12.24 3.16
C LEU A 279 13.39 13.06 3.45
N GLY A 280 13.25 13.64 4.65
CA GLY A 280 12.11 14.48 5.03
C GLY A 280 10.84 13.71 5.39
N VAL A 281 10.89 12.38 5.47
CA VAL A 281 9.73 11.55 5.83
C VAL A 281 9.48 11.64 7.35
N PRO A 282 8.30 12.12 7.80
CA PRO A 282 8.04 12.41 9.21
C PRO A 282 7.59 11.17 9.99
N VAL A 283 8.46 10.17 10.14
CA VAL A 283 8.17 8.95 10.92
C VAL A 283 7.80 9.30 12.36
N LYS A 284 6.65 8.80 12.82
CA LYS A 284 6.11 9.06 14.17
C LYS A 284 6.12 7.85 15.08
N THR A 285 5.73 6.68 14.57
CA THR A 285 5.58 5.46 15.36
C THR A 285 6.27 4.27 14.71
N ARG A 286 6.74 3.36 15.56
CA ARG A 286 7.20 2.02 15.22
C ARG A 286 6.81 1.05 16.33
N HIS A 287 6.45 -0.17 15.99
CA HIS A 287 6.18 -1.24 16.98
C HIS A 287 6.23 -2.64 16.37
N ASN A 288 6.19 -3.65 17.23
CA ASN A 288 5.84 -5.01 16.84
C ASN A 288 4.36 -5.08 16.48
N GLU A 289 4.04 -5.91 15.51
CA GLU A 289 2.68 -6.28 15.16
C GLU A 289 2.26 -7.61 15.82
N VAL A 290 1.05 -8.09 15.52
CA VAL A 290 0.44 -9.27 16.14
C VAL A 290 1.20 -10.56 15.80
N ALA A 291 1.62 -10.75 14.54
CA ALA A 291 2.38 -11.94 14.17
C ALA A 291 3.86 -11.83 14.61
N PRO A 292 4.51 -12.96 14.95
CA PRO A 292 5.93 -12.92 15.26
C PRO A 292 6.74 -12.43 14.07
N ALA A 293 7.72 -11.57 14.36
CA ALA A 293 8.58 -10.94 13.35
C ALA A 293 7.85 -10.03 12.34
N GLN A 294 6.61 -9.64 12.64
CA GLN A 294 5.88 -8.57 11.98
C GLN A 294 6.08 -7.24 12.74
N TYR A 295 6.18 -6.15 12.01
CA TYR A 295 6.37 -4.81 12.54
C TYR A 295 5.59 -3.78 11.73
N GLU A 296 5.41 -2.60 12.31
CA GLU A 296 4.81 -1.44 11.65
C GLU A 296 5.72 -0.22 11.78
N ILE A 297 5.69 0.65 10.76
CA ILE A 297 6.20 2.02 10.80
C ILE A 297 5.14 2.96 10.22
N ALA A 298 4.84 4.07 10.91
CA ALA A 298 3.86 5.04 10.43
C ALA A 298 4.40 6.49 10.50
N PRO A 299 4.47 7.19 9.35
CA PRO A 299 4.66 8.63 9.30
C PRO A 299 3.42 9.42 9.72
N ILE A 300 3.62 10.69 10.09
CA ILE A 300 2.52 11.66 10.19
C ILE A 300 1.89 11.83 8.81
N PHE A 301 0.61 12.18 8.76
CA PHE A 301 -0.05 12.50 7.50
C PHE A 301 0.59 13.74 6.83
N GLU A 302 0.56 13.74 5.50
CA GLU A 302 1.08 14.83 4.66
C GLU A 302 0.09 15.10 3.52
N HIS A 303 0.37 16.11 2.68
CA HIS A 303 -0.36 16.27 1.42
C HIS A 303 -0.24 15.00 0.58
N ALA A 304 -1.35 14.54 0.02
CA ALA A 304 -1.46 13.23 -0.62
C ALA A 304 -0.35 12.94 -1.65
N ASN A 305 0.03 13.91 -2.48
CA ASN A 305 1.08 13.71 -3.47
C ASN A 305 2.44 13.37 -2.82
N VAL A 306 2.85 14.15 -1.81
CA VAL A 306 4.11 13.93 -1.08
C VAL A 306 4.03 12.64 -0.27
N ALA A 307 2.91 12.38 0.41
CA ALA A 307 2.68 11.15 1.16
C ALA A 307 2.81 9.89 0.28
N ALA A 308 2.32 9.94 -0.97
CA ALA A 308 2.45 8.83 -1.91
C ALA A 308 3.92 8.58 -2.31
N ASP A 309 4.69 9.64 -2.55
CA ASP A 309 6.12 9.54 -2.84
C ASP A 309 6.91 9.02 -1.63
N HIS A 310 6.66 9.58 -0.45
CA HIS A 310 7.24 9.15 0.81
C HIS A 310 6.92 7.69 1.13
N GLN A 311 5.71 7.21 0.81
CA GLN A 311 5.35 5.80 0.98
C GLN A 311 6.25 4.87 0.13
N HIS A 312 6.58 5.25 -1.10
CA HIS A 312 7.55 4.51 -1.91
C HIS A 312 8.98 4.55 -1.34
N LEU A 313 9.38 5.69 -0.76
CA LEU A 313 10.67 5.82 -0.07
C LEU A 313 10.72 4.91 1.17
N VAL A 314 9.67 4.87 1.98
CA VAL A 314 9.55 3.95 3.13
C VAL A 314 9.79 2.51 2.71
N MET A 315 9.07 2.01 1.69
CA MET A 315 9.27 0.65 1.19
C MET A 315 10.70 0.38 0.71
N THR A 316 11.32 1.37 0.06
CA THR A 316 12.67 1.27 -0.49
C THR A 316 13.71 1.21 0.62
N ILE A 317 13.61 2.11 1.60
CA ILE A 317 14.55 2.18 2.74
C ILE A 317 14.42 0.96 3.66
N LEU A 318 13.20 0.46 3.92
CA LEU A 318 12.99 -0.78 4.66
C LEU A 318 13.77 -1.94 4.01
N ARG A 319 13.58 -2.16 2.70
CA ARG A 319 14.25 -3.26 1.98
C ARG A 319 15.76 -3.09 1.88
N SER A 320 16.25 -1.91 1.53
CA SER A 320 17.69 -1.68 1.33
C SER A 320 18.46 -1.73 2.65
N THR A 321 17.86 -1.26 3.75
CA THR A 321 18.51 -1.23 5.06
C THR A 321 18.59 -2.62 5.69
N ALA A 322 17.60 -3.49 5.48
CA ALA A 322 17.52 -4.80 6.14
C ALA A 322 18.78 -5.64 5.94
N ARG A 323 19.34 -5.63 4.73
CA ARG A 323 20.55 -6.38 4.34
C ARG A 323 21.78 -5.99 5.17
N ARG A 324 21.90 -4.73 5.57
CA ARG A 324 23.01 -4.24 6.42
C ARG A 324 23.00 -4.85 7.83
N PHE A 325 21.85 -5.38 8.25
CA PHE A 325 21.65 -6.04 9.54
C PHE A 325 21.53 -7.56 9.39
N GLY A 326 21.83 -8.13 8.22
CA GLY A 326 21.65 -9.55 7.92
C GLY A 326 20.19 -9.99 7.94
N LEU A 327 19.26 -9.06 7.68
CA LEU A 327 17.83 -9.31 7.64
C LEU A 327 17.32 -9.19 6.21
N ALA A 328 16.20 -9.84 5.90
CA ALA A 328 15.42 -9.58 4.71
C ALA A 328 14.04 -9.03 5.12
N CYS A 329 13.69 -7.88 4.54
CA CYS A 329 12.37 -7.26 4.71
C CYS A 329 11.39 -7.81 3.68
N LEU A 330 10.25 -8.31 4.14
CA LEU A 330 9.18 -8.85 3.32
C LEU A 330 7.98 -7.90 3.39
N LEU A 331 7.52 -7.43 2.23
CA LEU A 331 6.35 -6.54 2.12
C LEU A 331 5.13 -7.24 1.51
N HIS A 332 5.25 -8.53 1.18
CA HIS A 332 4.12 -9.31 0.67
C HIS A 332 2.99 -9.34 1.71
N GLU A 333 1.75 -9.26 1.26
CA GLU A 333 0.56 -9.12 2.11
C GLU A 333 0.31 -10.35 3.00
N LYS A 334 0.78 -11.52 2.55
CA LYS A 334 0.69 -12.78 3.30
C LYS A 334 1.97 -13.64 3.17
N PRO A 335 3.09 -13.28 3.81
CA PRO A 335 4.35 -14.01 3.64
C PRO A 335 4.29 -15.44 4.23
N PHE A 336 3.56 -15.60 5.35
CA PHE A 336 3.39 -16.86 6.07
C PHE A 336 1.90 -17.20 6.22
N ALA A 337 1.53 -18.45 5.99
CA ALA A 337 0.14 -18.88 6.17
C ALA A 337 -0.17 -19.14 7.65
N GLY A 338 -1.43 -18.93 8.05
CA GLY A 338 -1.90 -19.21 9.41
C GLY A 338 -1.48 -18.22 10.50
N VAL A 339 -0.86 -17.10 10.11
CA VAL A 339 -0.57 -15.94 10.98
C VAL A 339 -1.11 -14.65 10.34
N ASN A 340 -1.12 -13.51 11.06
CA ASN A 340 -1.57 -12.22 10.51
C ASN A 340 -0.80 -11.86 9.22
N GLY A 341 -1.48 -11.18 8.31
CA GLY A 341 -0.87 -10.65 7.08
C GLY A 341 -0.43 -9.20 7.27
N SER A 342 0.32 -8.66 6.31
CA SER A 342 0.77 -7.26 6.32
C SER A 342 -0.16 -6.36 5.51
N GLY A 343 -0.75 -5.37 6.16
CA GLY A 343 -1.56 -4.31 5.55
C GLY A 343 -0.80 -3.03 5.26
N LYS A 344 -1.50 -2.09 4.61
CA LYS A 344 -1.10 -0.69 4.56
C LYS A 344 -2.28 0.22 4.82
N HIS A 345 -2.54 0.60 6.06
CA HIS A 345 -3.71 1.43 6.30
C HIS A 345 -3.50 2.83 5.71
N LEU A 346 -4.42 3.23 4.83
CA LEU A 346 -4.42 4.54 4.21
C LEU A 346 -5.39 5.45 4.95
N ASN A 347 -4.86 6.27 5.84
CA ASN A 347 -5.60 7.29 6.55
C ASN A 347 -5.79 8.51 5.64
N TRP A 348 -7.01 8.75 5.16
CA TRP A 348 -7.35 9.78 4.19
C TRP A 348 -8.28 10.85 4.81
N SER A 349 -7.99 12.12 4.54
CA SER A 349 -8.87 13.26 4.89
C SER A 349 -8.75 14.41 3.89
N ILE A 350 -9.58 15.44 4.04
CA ILE A 350 -9.57 16.67 3.23
C ILE A 350 -9.33 17.88 4.14
N ALA A 351 -8.35 18.71 3.79
CA ALA A 351 -8.04 19.96 4.48
C ALA A 351 -8.02 21.15 3.50
N THR A 352 -8.26 22.36 3.99
CA THR A 352 -8.16 23.61 3.22
C THR A 352 -6.82 24.32 3.42
N ASP A 353 -6.50 25.26 2.53
CA ASP A 353 -5.38 26.21 2.71
C ASP A 353 -5.50 27.09 3.97
N THR A 354 -6.71 27.21 4.52
CA THR A 354 -6.97 27.91 5.79
C THR A 354 -6.76 27.05 7.04
N GLY A 355 -6.42 25.76 6.88
CA GLY A 355 -6.18 24.82 7.98
C GLY A 355 -7.43 24.11 8.51
N LEU A 356 -8.57 24.26 7.84
CA LEU A 356 -9.81 23.57 8.21
C LEU A 356 -9.79 22.12 7.73
N ASN A 357 -9.92 21.17 8.65
CA ASN A 357 -10.17 19.76 8.31
C ASN A 357 -11.68 19.53 8.11
N LEU A 358 -12.08 19.13 6.91
CA LEU A 358 -13.48 18.99 6.53
C LEU A 358 -14.15 17.73 7.09
N LEU A 359 -13.35 16.79 7.60
CA LEU A 359 -13.83 15.57 8.26
C LEU A 359 -13.63 15.60 9.77
N ASP A 360 -13.23 16.74 10.35
CA ASP A 360 -13.19 16.92 11.79
C ASP A 360 -14.61 17.24 12.31
N PRO A 361 -15.20 16.38 13.15
CA PRO A 361 -16.54 16.58 13.68
C PRO A 361 -16.58 17.72 14.71
N GLY A 362 -15.43 18.13 15.28
CA GLY A 362 -15.36 19.15 16.31
C GLY A 362 -15.98 18.69 17.65
N SER A 363 -16.25 19.64 18.53
CA SER A 363 -16.83 19.36 19.86
C SER A 363 -18.34 19.08 19.83
N ASP A 364 -19.05 19.59 18.82
CA ASP A 364 -20.49 19.35 18.61
C ASP A 364 -20.73 18.93 17.15
N PRO A 365 -20.66 17.62 16.86
CA PRO A 365 -20.82 17.10 15.51
C PRO A 365 -22.21 17.37 14.92
N GLN A 366 -23.24 17.53 15.76
CA GLN A 366 -24.63 17.73 15.31
C GLN A 366 -24.84 19.12 14.69
N GLN A 367 -24.07 20.11 15.15
CA GLN A 367 -24.13 21.48 14.63
C GLN A 367 -23.10 21.73 13.51
N ASN A 368 -22.14 20.82 13.32
CA ASN A 368 -21.09 20.97 12.33
C ASN A 368 -21.55 20.57 10.93
N MET A 369 -22.31 21.45 10.28
CA MET A 369 -22.88 21.20 8.94
C MET A 369 -21.84 20.92 7.86
N VAL A 370 -20.63 21.48 8.00
CA VAL A 370 -19.51 21.20 7.09
C VAL A 370 -19.13 19.74 7.18
N PHE A 371 -18.83 19.26 8.40
CA PHE A 371 -18.52 17.87 8.66
C PHE A 371 -19.62 16.94 8.16
N LEU A 372 -20.88 17.23 8.49
CA LEU A 372 -22.01 16.39 8.08
C LEU A 372 -22.14 16.30 6.56
N PHE A 373 -21.98 17.42 5.84
CA PHE A 373 -22.01 17.45 4.38
C PHE A 373 -20.90 16.58 3.77
N PHE A 374 -19.65 16.78 4.18
CA PHE A 374 -18.51 16.02 3.62
C PHE A 374 -18.51 14.55 4.04
N CYS A 375 -18.90 14.23 5.28
CA CYS A 375 -19.06 12.85 5.73
C CYS A 375 -20.20 12.14 4.96
N THR A 376 -21.30 12.85 4.66
CA THR A 376 -22.38 12.32 3.81
C THR A 376 -21.92 12.10 2.38
N ALA A 377 -21.08 12.97 1.85
CA ALA A 377 -20.44 12.76 0.54
C ALA A 377 -19.63 11.46 0.54
N MET A 378 -18.89 11.16 1.61
CA MET A 378 -18.14 9.90 1.72
C MET A 378 -19.06 8.68 1.83
N ILE A 379 -20.14 8.74 2.61
CA ILE A 379 -21.16 7.67 2.68
C ILE A 379 -21.68 7.34 1.27
N LYS A 380 -22.06 8.37 0.53
CA LYS A 380 -22.55 8.27 -0.85
C LYS A 380 -21.50 7.71 -1.81
N ALA A 381 -20.27 8.23 -1.76
CA ALA A 381 -19.16 7.81 -2.61
C ALA A 381 -18.83 6.33 -2.43
N VAL A 382 -18.65 5.89 -1.17
CA VAL A 382 -18.30 4.50 -0.83
C VAL A 382 -19.44 3.57 -1.22
N HIS A 383 -20.71 3.94 -0.99
CA HIS A 383 -21.85 3.09 -1.36
C HIS A 383 -21.98 2.90 -2.87
N ARG A 384 -21.78 3.96 -3.67
CA ARG A 384 -21.96 3.91 -5.14
C ARG A 384 -20.81 3.19 -5.87
N HIS A 385 -19.60 3.30 -5.31
CA HIS A 385 -18.35 2.86 -5.95
C HIS A 385 -17.61 1.76 -5.16
N GLN A 386 -18.38 0.89 -4.49
CA GLN A 386 -17.85 -0.30 -3.79
C GLN A 386 -16.93 -1.15 -4.67
N ASP A 387 -17.29 -1.31 -5.94
CA ASP A 387 -16.53 -2.03 -6.95
C ASP A 387 -15.17 -1.38 -7.23
N LEU A 388 -15.12 -0.05 -7.39
CA LEU A 388 -13.85 0.66 -7.61
C LEU A 388 -12.96 0.62 -6.38
N LEU A 389 -13.52 0.75 -5.17
CA LEU A 389 -12.73 0.64 -3.94
C LEU A 389 -12.13 -0.77 -3.78
N ARG A 390 -12.93 -1.83 -3.99
CA ARG A 390 -12.44 -3.21 -3.94
C ARG A 390 -11.42 -3.50 -5.05
N LEU A 391 -11.64 -2.97 -6.25
CA LEU A 391 -10.70 -3.05 -7.36
C LEU A 391 -9.39 -2.31 -7.06
N SER A 392 -9.46 -1.17 -6.39
CA SER A 392 -8.28 -0.33 -6.13
C SER A 392 -7.21 -1.03 -5.31
N VAL A 393 -7.57 -2.10 -4.59
CA VAL A 393 -6.70 -2.92 -3.74
C VAL A 393 -6.55 -4.36 -4.25
N ALA A 394 -7.00 -4.64 -5.47
CA ALA A 394 -6.98 -5.98 -6.05
C ALA A 394 -5.56 -6.35 -6.53
N SER A 395 -5.01 -7.42 -5.96
CA SER A 395 -3.77 -8.06 -6.39
C SER A 395 -3.78 -9.53 -5.98
N ALA A 396 -3.02 -10.36 -6.70
CA ALA A 396 -2.86 -11.77 -6.35
C ALA A 396 -2.41 -11.95 -4.90
N ALA A 397 -1.47 -11.12 -4.44
CA ALA A 397 -0.94 -11.19 -3.09
C ALA A 397 -1.98 -10.78 -2.02
N ASN A 398 -2.77 -9.72 -2.26
CA ASN A 398 -3.76 -9.23 -1.30
C ASN A 398 -4.98 -10.14 -1.18
N ASP A 399 -5.30 -10.93 -2.22
CA ASP A 399 -6.35 -11.97 -2.16
C ASP A 399 -6.07 -13.02 -1.06
N HIS A 400 -4.80 -13.24 -0.69
CA HIS A 400 -4.43 -14.15 0.41
C HIS A 400 -4.52 -13.51 1.81
N ARG A 401 -4.71 -12.19 1.87
CA ARG A 401 -4.78 -11.43 3.11
C ARG A 401 -6.22 -11.13 3.51
N LEU A 402 -7.04 -10.62 2.60
CA LEU A 402 -8.38 -10.10 2.90
C LEU A 402 -9.32 -11.18 3.47
N GLY A 403 -10.13 -10.81 4.47
CA GLY A 403 -11.18 -11.64 5.06
C GLY A 403 -10.77 -12.56 6.21
N ALA A 404 -9.56 -12.41 6.76
CA ALA A 404 -9.10 -13.15 7.93
C ALA A 404 -8.05 -12.37 8.73
N HIS A 405 -7.85 -12.73 10.01
CA HIS A 405 -6.75 -12.24 10.86
C HIS A 405 -6.55 -10.71 10.81
N GLU A 406 -7.59 -9.96 11.20
CA GLU A 406 -7.61 -8.48 11.24
C GLU A 406 -7.58 -7.77 9.87
N ALA A 407 -7.44 -8.49 8.76
CA ALA A 407 -7.64 -7.91 7.42
C ALA A 407 -9.14 -7.86 7.06
N PRO A 408 -9.65 -6.74 6.54
CA PRO A 408 -11.07 -6.60 6.26
C PRO A 408 -11.56 -7.58 5.17
N PRO A 409 -12.85 -7.98 5.17
CA PRO A 409 -13.43 -8.79 4.11
C PRO A 409 -13.49 -8.01 2.78
N ALA A 410 -13.72 -8.73 1.68
CA ALA A 410 -13.88 -8.13 0.35
C ALA A 410 -15.17 -7.29 0.19
N ILE A 411 -16.09 -7.37 1.16
CA ILE A 411 -17.31 -6.57 1.21
C ILE A 411 -16.94 -5.18 1.71
N ILE A 412 -17.01 -4.18 0.83
CA ILE A 412 -16.79 -2.78 1.21
C ILE A 412 -17.96 -2.32 2.08
N SER A 413 -17.66 -1.94 3.32
CA SER A 413 -18.60 -1.37 4.28
C SER A 413 -17.93 -0.24 5.04
N MET A 414 -18.74 0.65 5.61
CA MET A 414 -18.25 1.82 6.31
C MET A 414 -18.59 1.78 7.80
N TYR A 415 -17.57 1.96 8.64
CA TYR A 415 -17.72 2.11 10.08
C TYR A 415 -17.79 3.60 10.46
N LEU A 416 -18.84 4.02 11.14
CA LEU A 416 -18.96 5.37 11.74
C LEU A 416 -18.96 5.34 13.27
N GLY A 417 -19.35 4.21 13.86
CA GLY A 417 -19.69 4.11 15.27
C GLY A 417 -21.12 4.56 15.55
N ASP A 418 -21.71 3.98 16.59
CA ASP A 418 -23.17 4.06 16.84
C ASP A 418 -23.67 5.48 17.01
N ALA A 419 -22.93 6.35 17.71
CA ALA A 419 -23.34 7.74 17.95
C ALA A 419 -23.48 8.55 16.64
N LEU A 420 -22.51 8.43 15.73
CA LEU A 420 -22.57 9.11 14.43
C LEU A 420 -23.61 8.47 13.51
N THR A 421 -23.73 7.14 13.54
CA THR A 421 -24.77 6.43 12.77
C THR A 421 -26.18 6.87 13.19
N GLU A 422 -26.47 6.90 14.49
CA GLU A 422 -27.77 7.34 15.01
C GLU A 422 -28.05 8.80 14.64
N MET A 423 -27.03 9.67 14.71
CA MET A 423 -27.15 11.06 14.28
C MET A 423 -27.58 11.19 12.82
N PHE A 424 -26.92 10.48 11.89
CA PHE A 424 -27.29 10.49 10.48
C PHE A 424 -28.69 9.88 10.24
N GLU A 425 -29.05 8.83 10.97
CA GLU A 425 -30.40 8.25 10.88
C GLU A 425 -31.49 9.21 11.33
N ARG A 426 -31.25 9.97 12.40
CA ARG A 426 -32.21 10.98 12.89
C ARG A 426 -32.42 12.10 11.89
N ILE A 427 -31.34 12.58 11.25
CA ILE A 427 -31.42 13.56 10.16
C ILE A 427 -32.26 12.98 9.01
N ALA A 428 -32.05 11.72 8.63
CA ALA A 428 -32.84 11.06 7.59
C ALA A 428 -34.33 10.85 7.97
N ARG A 429 -34.64 10.74 9.26
CA ARG A 429 -36.02 10.64 9.78
C ARG A 429 -36.70 12.01 9.98
N GLY A 430 -35.96 13.11 9.87
CA GLY A 430 -36.47 14.46 10.17
C GLY A 430 -36.79 14.66 11.66
N GLU A 431 -36.14 13.90 12.55
CA GLU A 431 -36.32 14.02 13.98
C GLU A 431 -35.54 15.23 14.52
N PRO A 432 -36.10 16.02 15.46
CA PRO A 432 -35.41 17.17 16.01
C PRO A 432 -34.11 16.73 16.70
N GLN A 433 -33.06 17.55 16.58
CA GLN A 433 -31.81 17.35 17.29
C GLN A 433 -32.07 17.24 18.80
N GLY A 434 -31.32 16.38 19.46
CA GLY A 434 -31.60 15.99 20.84
C GLY A 434 -30.32 15.53 21.47
N ALA A 435 -30.16 15.85 22.76
CA ALA A 435 -28.94 15.65 23.52
C ALA A 435 -28.38 14.24 23.29
N SER A 436 -27.09 14.16 22.92
CA SER A 436 -26.35 12.91 22.93
C SER A 436 -26.47 12.29 24.32
N SER A 437 -26.97 11.07 24.42
CA SER A 437 -27.30 10.43 25.69
C SER A 437 -26.10 9.84 26.44
N ASN A 438 -24.85 10.18 26.08
CA ASN A 438 -23.66 9.57 26.70
C ASN A 438 -22.40 10.46 26.78
N ASP A 439 -22.52 11.79 26.68
CA ASP A 439 -21.34 12.65 26.89
C ASP A 439 -20.94 12.75 28.37
N GLY A 440 -19.75 12.24 28.69
CA GLY A 440 -18.99 12.72 29.85
C GLY A 440 -18.92 11.81 31.09
N SER A 441 -19.28 10.53 31.02
CA SER A 441 -18.94 9.64 32.14
C SER A 441 -17.41 9.46 32.21
N ILE A 442 -16.82 9.81 33.35
CA ILE A 442 -15.40 9.54 33.62
C ILE A 442 -15.26 8.06 33.92
N LEU A 443 -14.30 7.39 33.27
CA LEU A 443 -13.94 6.01 33.62
C LEU A 443 -13.40 5.98 35.06
N GLN A 444 -14.11 5.29 35.95
CA GLN A 444 -13.63 5.05 37.31
C GLN A 444 -12.62 3.90 37.28
N LEU A 445 -11.33 4.23 37.14
CA LEU A 445 -10.23 3.27 37.11
C LEU A 445 -9.86 2.69 38.50
N GLY A 446 -10.56 3.09 39.56
CA GLY A 446 -10.39 2.55 40.92
C GLY A 446 -9.08 2.90 41.64
N ALA A 447 -8.13 3.58 40.97
CA ALA A 447 -6.87 4.02 41.56
C ALA A 447 -6.76 5.55 41.60
N ARG A 448 -6.55 6.11 42.80
CA ARG A 448 -6.49 7.56 43.06
C ARG A 448 -5.38 8.32 42.33
N ILE A 449 -4.31 7.63 41.93
CA ILE A 449 -3.16 8.26 41.24
C ILE A 449 -3.37 8.40 39.74
N LEU A 450 -4.37 7.70 39.18
CA LEU A 450 -4.61 7.69 37.75
C LEU A 450 -5.45 8.91 37.32
N PRO A 451 -5.16 9.48 36.14
CA PRO A 451 -5.97 10.56 35.60
C PRO A 451 -7.39 10.06 35.31
N HIS A 452 -8.35 10.97 35.42
CA HIS A 452 -9.71 10.74 34.96
C HIS A 452 -9.70 10.61 33.44
N LEU A 453 -9.94 9.40 32.93
CA LEU A 453 -10.05 9.14 31.50
C LEU A 453 -11.50 9.38 31.05
N PRO A 454 -11.73 10.11 29.96
CA PRO A 454 -13.05 10.25 29.38
C PRO A 454 -13.50 8.88 28.82
N ARG A 455 -14.75 8.48 29.09
CA ARG A 455 -15.35 7.36 28.36
C ARG A 455 -15.77 7.86 26.98
N HIS A 456 -15.18 7.29 25.93
CA HIS A 456 -15.60 7.58 24.56
C HIS A 456 -16.97 6.93 24.27
N ALA A 457 -17.74 7.56 23.39
CA ALA A 457 -19.11 7.14 23.06
C ALA A 457 -19.18 5.84 22.25
N THR A 458 -18.10 5.47 21.55
CA THR A 458 -18.01 4.28 20.70
C THR A 458 -16.65 3.61 20.85
N ASP A 459 -16.61 2.29 20.66
CA ASP A 459 -15.36 1.52 20.56
C ASP A 459 -14.78 1.63 19.13
N ARG A 460 -13.59 1.08 18.85
CA ARG A 460 -13.02 1.02 17.50
C ARG A 460 -13.29 -0.34 16.88
N ASN A 461 -13.89 -0.38 15.69
CA ASN A 461 -14.04 -1.62 14.93
C ASN A 461 -12.81 -1.85 14.06
N ARG A 462 -12.12 -2.99 14.23
CA ARG A 462 -10.91 -3.38 13.46
C ARG A 462 -11.21 -4.09 12.15
N THR A 463 -12.41 -4.63 11.99
CA THR A 463 -12.79 -5.52 10.87
C THR A 463 -13.35 -4.78 9.65
N SER A 464 -13.72 -3.50 9.82
CA SER A 464 -14.28 -2.69 8.74
C SER A 464 -13.21 -2.29 7.71
N PRO A 465 -13.51 -2.39 6.40
CA PRO A 465 -12.61 -1.94 5.34
C PRO A 465 -12.38 -0.43 5.32
N PHE A 466 -13.40 0.37 5.63
CA PHE A 466 -13.34 1.84 5.58
C PHE A 466 -13.92 2.43 6.87
N ALA A 467 -13.06 2.89 7.79
CA ALA A 467 -13.48 3.25 9.14
C ALA A 467 -13.25 4.74 9.44
N PHE A 468 -14.25 5.43 9.97
CA PHE A 468 -14.09 6.76 10.51
C PHE A 468 -13.31 6.71 11.84
N THR A 469 -12.17 7.38 11.92
CA THR A 469 -11.27 7.35 13.08
C THR A 469 -11.07 8.73 13.71
N GLY A 470 -12.17 9.49 13.82
CA GLY A 470 -12.27 10.72 14.62
C GLY A 470 -12.06 12.03 13.87
N ALA A 471 -11.33 12.04 12.75
CA ALA A 471 -11.19 13.22 11.90
C ALA A 471 -10.77 12.89 10.45
N LYS A 472 -10.87 11.61 10.08
CA LYS A 472 -10.35 11.01 8.85
C LYS A 472 -10.98 9.64 8.66
N PHE A 473 -10.91 9.10 7.44
CA PHE A 473 -11.24 7.71 7.16
C PHE A 473 -9.98 6.88 6.99
N GLU A 474 -9.98 5.69 7.58
CA GLU A 474 -8.92 4.71 7.47
C GLU A 474 -9.35 3.62 6.49
N PHE A 475 -8.66 3.53 5.34
CA PHE A 475 -8.88 2.48 4.36
C PHE A 475 -7.90 1.33 4.57
N ARG A 476 -8.38 0.24 5.17
CA ARG A 476 -7.54 -0.88 5.65
C ARG A 476 -7.27 -1.97 4.61
N ALA A 477 -8.00 -1.93 3.50
CA ALA A 477 -7.95 -2.98 2.49
C ALA A 477 -6.69 -2.91 1.59
N VAL A 478 -5.93 -1.81 1.63
CA VAL A 478 -4.71 -1.62 0.82
C VAL A 478 -3.62 -2.62 1.24
N GLY A 479 -2.97 -3.24 0.25
CA GLY A 479 -1.91 -4.23 0.49
C GLY A 479 -0.56 -3.61 0.88
N ALA A 480 0.23 -4.31 1.70
CA ALA A 480 1.54 -3.86 2.17
C ALA A 480 2.57 -3.63 1.05
N SER A 481 2.49 -4.33 -0.07
CA SER A 481 3.42 -4.15 -1.21
C SER A 481 2.95 -3.10 -2.21
N GLN A 482 1.68 -2.73 -2.15
CA GLN A 482 1.00 -1.90 -3.15
C GLN A 482 1.35 -0.40 -3.02
N SER A 483 1.46 0.31 -4.15
CA SER A 483 1.44 1.77 -4.15
C SER A 483 0.08 2.33 -3.68
N VAL A 484 0.10 3.37 -2.84
CA VAL A 484 -1.12 4.05 -2.38
C VAL A 484 -1.73 4.98 -3.43
N SER A 485 -1.00 5.29 -4.51
CA SER A 485 -1.41 6.27 -5.52
C SER A 485 -2.73 5.90 -6.21
N PHE A 486 -2.96 4.63 -6.54
CA PHE A 486 -4.21 4.20 -7.19
C PHE A 486 -5.42 4.17 -6.24
N PRO A 487 -5.34 3.56 -5.03
CA PRO A 487 -6.36 3.73 -3.99
C PRO A 487 -6.72 5.20 -3.71
N ALA A 488 -5.72 6.08 -3.60
CA ALA A 488 -5.92 7.51 -3.39
C ALA A 488 -6.60 8.19 -4.59
N THR A 489 -6.19 7.86 -5.82
CA THR A 489 -6.83 8.36 -7.06
C THR A 489 -8.32 8.03 -7.08
N VAL A 490 -8.67 6.78 -6.74
CA VAL A 490 -10.06 6.33 -6.65
C VAL A 490 -10.80 7.12 -5.57
N LEU A 491 -10.27 7.18 -4.34
CA LEU A 491 -10.89 7.91 -3.22
C LEU A 491 -11.15 9.38 -3.55
N ASN A 492 -10.16 10.08 -4.09
CA ASN A 492 -10.29 11.49 -4.48
C ASN A 492 -11.38 11.68 -5.54
N THR A 493 -11.44 10.80 -6.53
CA THR A 493 -12.38 10.93 -7.66
C THR A 493 -13.82 10.61 -7.24
N ILE A 494 -14.04 9.55 -6.46
CA ILE A 494 -15.39 9.21 -5.97
C ILE A 494 -15.89 10.25 -4.97
N ALA A 495 -15.00 10.84 -4.16
CA ALA A 495 -15.32 11.94 -3.26
C ALA A 495 -15.70 13.19 -4.06
N ALA A 496 -14.93 13.55 -5.08
CA ALA A 496 -15.24 14.68 -5.96
C ALA A 496 -16.64 14.55 -6.62
N GLU A 497 -16.98 13.35 -7.12
CA GLU A 497 -18.32 13.08 -7.68
C GLU A 497 -19.43 13.27 -6.65
N ALA A 498 -19.28 12.65 -5.47
CA ALA A 498 -20.30 12.75 -4.44
C ALA A 498 -20.47 14.19 -3.93
N ILE A 499 -19.37 14.93 -3.76
CA ILE A 499 -19.39 16.35 -3.36
C ILE A 499 -20.12 17.19 -4.42
N ASP A 500 -19.83 16.99 -5.70
CA ASP A 500 -20.48 17.77 -6.77
C ASP A 500 -21.97 17.47 -6.88
N GLU A 501 -22.38 16.21 -6.73
CA GLU A 501 -23.79 15.81 -6.74
C GLU A 501 -24.56 16.40 -5.53
N LEU A 502 -23.97 16.38 -4.33
CA LEU A 502 -24.58 17.00 -3.15
C LEU A 502 -24.60 18.53 -3.27
N ALA A 503 -23.54 19.14 -3.77
CA ALA A 503 -23.48 20.58 -4.02
C ALA A 503 -24.53 21.03 -5.05
N ALA A 504 -24.73 20.26 -6.13
CA ALA A 504 -25.78 20.53 -7.11
C ALA A 504 -27.19 20.37 -6.54
N SER A 505 -27.42 19.43 -5.62
CA SER A 505 -28.69 19.31 -4.89
C SER A 505 -28.90 20.50 -3.95
N LEU A 506 -27.86 20.92 -3.24
CA LEU A 506 -27.89 22.08 -2.36
C LEU A 506 -28.18 23.37 -3.13
N GLU A 507 -27.51 23.60 -4.26
CA GLU A 507 -27.79 24.73 -5.16
C GLU A 507 -29.25 24.77 -5.62
N ARG A 508 -29.83 23.61 -5.96
CA ARG A 508 -31.24 23.52 -6.36
C ARG A 508 -32.19 23.89 -5.23
N SER A 509 -31.96 23.43 -4.00
CA SER A 509 -32.79 23.80 -2.85
C SER A 509 -32.61 25.28 -2.48
N LEU A 510 -31.39 25.82 -2.51
CA LEU A 510 -31.12 27.25 -2.28
C LEU A 510 -31.79 28.15 -3.33
N ALA A 511 -31.78 27.73 -4.61
CA ALA A 511 -32.44 28.47 -5.69
C ALA A 511 -33.97 28.54 -5.54
N GLN A 512 -34.57 27.61 -4.77
CA GLN A 512 -36.00 27.63 -4.43
C GLN A 512 -36.32 28.57 -3.24
N GLY A 513 -35.31 29.24 -2.67
CA GLY A 513 -35.46 30.15 -1.53
C GLY A 513 -35.39 29.47 -0.16
N THR A 514 -35.04 28.19 -0.11
CA THR A 514 -34.87 27.46 1.15
C THR A 514 -33.63 27.98 1.90
N PRO A 515 -33.73 28.30 3.21
CA PRO A 515 -32.58 28.69 4.01
C PRO A 515 -31.50 27.61 4.01
N LEU A 516 -30.22 28.01 4.04
CA LEU A 516 -29.07 27.09 3.94
C LEU A 516 -29.14 25.91 4.92
N ALA A 517 -29.46 26.15 6.20
CA ALA A 517 -29.56 25.10 7.19
C ALA A 517 -30.59 24.03 6.81
N ASN A 518 -31.80 24.45 6.40
CA ASN A 518 -32.87 23.54 6.00
C ASN A 518 -32.54 22.79 4.71
N ALA A 519 -31.92 23.48 3.75
CA ALA A 519 -31.47 22.87 2.49
C ALA A 519 -30.39 21.82 2.73
N LEU A 520 -29.49 22.04 3.69
CA LEU A 520 -28.47 21.06 4.08
C LEU A 520 -29.09 19.85 4.76
N GLU A 521 -29.99 20.05 5.73
CA GLU A 521 -30.70 18.94 6.39
C GLU A 521 -31.48 18.08 5.38
N GLU A 522 -32.14 18.71 4.41
CA GLU A 522 -32.86 18.02 3.32
C GLU A 522 -31.91 17.18 2.46
N VAL A 523 -30.83 17.79 1.95
CA VAL A 523 -29.86 17.12 1.07
C VAL A 523 -29.15 15.97 1.81
N ILE A 524 -28.74 16.20 3.06
CA ILE A 524 -28.12 15.17 3.90
C ILE A 524 -29.12 14.05 4.18
N GLY A 525 -30.32 14.39 4.64
CA GLY A 525 -31.36 13.41 4.98
C GLY A 525 -31.71 12.51 3.79
N GLN A 526 -31.87 13.08 2.60
CA GLN A 526 -32.11 12.32 1.38
C GLN A 526 -30.94 11.39 1.05
N ALA A 527 -29.71 11.91 1.04
CA ALA A 527 -28.53 11.12 0.72
C ALA A 527 -28.32 9.96 1.71
N ILE A 528 -28.54 10.18 3.00
CA ILE A 528 -28.46 9.12 4.01
C ILE A 528 -29.57 8.08 3.80
N ALA A 529 -30.80 8.50 3.52
CA ALA A 529 -31.90 7.56 3.26
C ALA A 529 -31.58 6.62 2.09
N GLU A 530 -30.91 7.13 1.05
CA GLU A 530 -30.50 6.36 -0.13
C GLU A 530 -29.24 5.52 0.11
N HIS A 531 -28.27 6.01 0.88
CA HIS A 531 -26.93 5.41 0.95
C HIS A 531 -26.56 4.73 2.28
N ARG A 532 -27.41 4.78 3.32
CA ARG A 532 -27.13 4.16 4.63
C ARG A 532 -26.87 2.66 4.62
N ALA A 533 -27.23 1.95 3.54
CA ALA A 533 -27.01 0.51 3.42
C ALA A 533 -25.52 0.11 3.57
N ILE A 534 -24.60 1.02 3.23
CA ILE A 534 -23.15 0.82 3.35
C ILE A 534 -22.64 0.85 4.80
N ILE A 535 -23.41 1.44 5.73
CA ILE A 535 -22.98 1.64 7.11
C ILE A 535 -23.16 0.33 7.88
N TYR A 536 -22.07 -0.13 8.51
CA TYR A 536 -22.07 -1.33 9.34
C TYR A 536 -21.06 -1.18 10.48
N ASN A 537 -21.55 -1.29 11.71
CA ASN A 537 -20.75 -1.01 12.91
C ASN A 537 -20.26 -2.27 13.66
N ASP A 538 -20.69 -3.46 13.24
CA ASP A 538 -20.47 -4.73 13.95
C ASP A 538 -19.41 -5.62 13.25
N ASP A 539 -19.26 -6.88 13.66
CA ASP A 539 -18.23 -7.80 13.16
C ASP A 539 -18.38 -8.13 11.66
N GLY A 540 -17.44 -7.60 10.86
CA GLY A 540 -17.36 -7.81 9.43
C GLY A 540 -17.00 -9.23 9.00
N TYR A 541 -16.53 -10.10 9.90
CA TYR A 541 -16.24 -11.50 9.58
C TYR A 541 -17.43 -12.44 9.75
N SER A 542 -18.46 -11.98 10.46
CA SER A 542 -19.59 -12.83 10.80
C SER A 542 -20.32 -13.34 9.55
N ALA A 543 -20.72 -14.62 9.55
CA ALA A 543 -21.57 -15.16 8.50
C ALA A 543 -22.92 -14.42 8.43
N ALA A 544 -23.37 -13.86 9.56
CA ALA A 544 -24.53 -12.99 9.64
C ALA A 544 -24.34 -11.72 8.80
N TRP A 545 -23.18 -11.06 8.88
CA TRP A 545 -22.86 -9.90 8.05
C TRP A 545 -22.85 -10.27 6.56
N HIS A 546 -22.23 -11.38 6.19
CA HIS A 546 -22.20 -11.80 4.78
C HIS A 546 -23.61 -12.01 4.20
N ALA A 547 -24.53 -12.60 4.98
CA ALA A 547 -25.91 -12.78 4.56
C ALA A 547 -26.68 -11.44 4.51
N GLU A 548 -26.42 -10.54 5.46
CA GLU A 548 -27.06 -9.24 5.54
C GLU A 548 -26.59 -8.29 4.43
N ALA A 549 -25.28 -8.22 4.18
CA ALA A 549 -24.68 -7.46 3.08
C ALA A 549 -25.29 -7.85 1.73
N ALA A 550 -25.50 -9.15 1.49
CA ALA A 550 -26.16 -9.64 0.29
C ALA A 550 -27.62 -9.17 0.18
N LYS A 551 -28.38 -9.16 1.29
CA LYS A 551 -29.76 -8.61 1.31
C LYS A 551 -29.78 -7.11 1.04
N ARG A 552 -28.77 -6.38 1.51
CA ARG A 552 -28.60 -4.94 1.28
C ARG A 552 -28.12 -4.60 -0.13
N GLY A 553 -27.76 -5.60 -0.94
CA GLY A 553 -27.23 -5.41 -2.29
C GLY A 553 -25.77 -4.95 -2.33
N LEU A 554 -25.01 -5.13 -1.24
CA LEU A 554 -23.59 -4.81 -1.21
C LEU A 554 -22.78 -5.83 -2.00
N LEU A 555 -21.73 -5.37 -2.67
CA LEU A 555 -20.89 -6.21 -3.51
C LEU A 555 -19.94 -7.06 -2.67
N ASN A 556 -19.72 -8.30 -3.11
CA ASN A 556 -18.75 -9.21 -2.52
C ASN A 556 -17.87 -9.82 -3.62
N LEU A 557 -16.93 -9.03 -4.14
CA LEU A 557 -15.97 -9.45 -5.17
C LEU A 557 -14.77 -10.09 -4.47
N ARG A 558 -14.82 -11.42 -4.28
CA ARG A 558 -13.91 -12.13 -3.38
C ARG A 558 -12.49 -12.15 -3.92
N SER A 559 -12.36 -12.43 -5.21
CA SER A 559 -11.08 -12.54 -5.89
C SER A 559 -10.76 -11.30 -6.73
N THR A 560 -9.48 -11.08 -6.98
CA THR A 560 -8.99 -10.06 -7.92
C THR A 560 -9.55 -10.29 -9.32
N ILE A 561 -9.74 -11.54 -9.75
CA ILE A 561 -10.33 -11.87 -11.05
C ILE A 561 -11.78 -11.43 -11.18
N GLU A 562 -12.56 -11.46 -10.09
CA GLU A 562 -13.92 -10.91 -10.05
C GLU A 562 -13.93 -9.38 -10.05
N ALA A 563 -12.91 -8.74 -9.46
CA ALA A 563 -12.83 -7.29 -9.36
C ALA A 563 -12.35 -6.61 -10.65
N ILE A 564 -11.32 -7.13 -11.33
CA ILE A 564 -10.71 -6.51 -12.53
C ILE A 564 -11.73 -6.09 -13.63
N PRO A 565 -12.78 -6.89 -13.95
CA PRO A 565 -13.79 -6.51 -14.94
C PRO A 565 -14.51 -5.19 -14.65
N THR A 566 -14.62 -4.77 -13.38
CA THR A 566 -15.38 -3.58 -13.00
C THR A 566 -14.69 -2.28 -13.41
N LEU A 567 -13.37 -2.30 -13.65
CA LEU A 567 -12.60 -1.11 -14.06
C LEU A 567 -13.19 -0.43 -15.31
N THR A 568 -13.64 -1.23 -16.26
CA THR A 568 -14.19 -0.79 -17.54
C THR A 568 -15.71 -0.85 -17.59
N ALA A 569 -16.38 -0.94 -16.43
CA ALA A 569 -17.83 -0.82 -16.38
C ALA A 569 -18.25 0.59 -16.85
N PRO A 570 -19.37 0.75 -17.60
CA PRO A 570 -19.76 2.04 -18.17
C PRO A 570 -19.80 3.19 -17.15
N LYS A 571 -20.33 2.93 -15.95
CA LYS A 571 -20.37 3.92 -14.86
C LYS A 571 -18.98 4.42 -14.41
N ASN A 572 -17.98 3.56 -14.45
CA ASN A 572 -16.62 3.86 -13.97
C ASN A 572 -15.81 4.55 -15.06
N VAL A 573 -16.02 4.17 -16.32
CA VAL A 573 -15.46 4.88 -17.49
C VAL A 573 -16.00 6.31 -17.54
N GLU A 574 -17.32 6.48 -17.35
CA GLU A 574 -17.94 7.80 -17.31
C GLU A 574 -17.41 8.66 -16.15
N LEU A 575 -17.29 8.09 -14.95
CA LEU A 575 -16.72 8.77 -13.78
C LEU A 575 -15.33 9.35 -14.07
N PHE A 576 -14.39 8.51 -14.50
CA PHE A 576 -13.02 8.95 -14.73
C PHE A 576 -12.90 9.91 -15.91
N ALA A 577 -13.70 9.73 -16.97
CA ALA A 577 -13.73 10.63 -18.11
C ALA A 577 -14.29 12.01 -17.73
N ARG A 578 -15.38 12.06 -16.96
CA ARG A 578 -16.02 13.30 -16.48
C ARG A 578 -15.06 14.17 -15.67
N TYR A 579 -14.25 13.55 -14.82
CA TYR A 579 -13.27 14.26 -13.98
C TYR A 579 -11.89 14.43 -14.65
N GLY A 580 -11.71 13.94 -15.88
CA GLY A 580 -10.46 14.08 -16.63
C GLY A 580 -9.29 13.30 -16.02
N ILE A 581 -9.57 12.18 -15.35
CA ILE A 581 -8.56 11.37 -14.65
C ILE A 581 -7.96 10.34 -15.60
N PHE A 582 -8.84 9.54 -16.21
CA PHE A 582 -8.50 8.52 -17.21
C PHE A 582 -9.41 8.61 -18.42
N HIS A 583 -8.85 8.33 -19.58
CA HIS A 583 -9.54 8.02 -20.82
C HIS A 583 -9.84 6.53 -20.90
N GLU A 584 -10.81 6.16 -21.74
CA GLU A 584 -11.24 4.77 -21.95
C GLU A 584 -10.07 3.83 -22.31
N ARG A 585 -9.15 4.29 -23.17
CA ARG A 585 -7.96 3.53 -23.56
C ARG A 585 -7.03 3.27 -22.38
N GLU A 586 -6.85 4.23 -21.48
CA GLU A 586 -6.00 4.08 -20.28
C GLU A 586 -6.61 3.06 -19.31
N LEU A 587 -7.95 3.06 -19.16
CA LEU A 587 -8.65 2.08 -18.32
C LEU A 587 -8.55 0.67 -18.90
N ALA A 588 -8.76 0.51 -20.20
CA ALA A 588 -8.61 -0.78 -20.88
C ALA A 588 -7.18 -1.33 -20.73
N ALA A 589 -6.18 -0.48 -20.88
CA ALA A 589 -4.78 -0.86 -20.73
C ALA A 589 -4.43 -1.29 -19.30
N ARG A 590 -4.91 -0.55 -18.28
CA ARG A 590 -4.73 -0.91 -16.88
C ARG A 590 -5.41 -2.22 -16.54
N GLN A 591 -6.58 -2.49 -17.13
CA GLN A 591 -7.28 -3.77 -16.98
C GLN A 591 -6.43 -4.92 -17.53
N GLU A 592 -5.87 -4.77 -18.73
CA GLU A 592 -5.00 -5.78 -19.34
C GLU A 592 -3.72 -6.01 -18.53
N ILE A 593 -3.10 -4.93 -18.03
CA ILE A 593 -1.93 -5.01 -17.14
C ILE A 593 -2.28 -5.77 -15.86
N ALA A 594 -3.42 -5.49 -15.24
CA ALA A 594 -3.86 -6.18 -14.02
C ALA A 594 -4.03 -7.69 -14.24
N TYR A 595 -4.68 -8.11 -15.33
CA TYR A 595 -4.77 -9.53 -15.69
C TYR A 595 -3.38 -10.15 -15.93
N THR A 596 -2.51 -9.44 -16.65
CA THR A 596 -1.15 -9.90 -16.96
C THR A 596 -0.31 -10.08 -15.69
N GLN A 597 -0.36 -9.13 -14.76
CA GLN A 597 0.34 -9.19 -13.49
C GLN A 597 -0.16 -10.32 -12.62
N TYR A 598 -1.49 -10.50 -12.52
CA TYR A 598 -2.08 -11.61 -11.80
C TYR A 598 -1.60 -12.96 -12.34
N PHE A 599 -1.75 -13.18 -13.65
CA PHE A 599 -1.30 -14.40 -14.32
C PHE A 599 0.19 -14.67 -14.06
N LYS A 600 1.07 -13.67 -14.28
CA LYS A 600 2.51 -13.86 -14.11
C LYS A 600 2.90 -14.18 -12.67
N THR A 601 2.25 -13.53 -11.70
CA THR A 601 2.52 -13.75 -10.27
C THR A 601 2.20 -15.19 -9.89
N ILE A 602 0.96 -15.64 -10.16
CA ILE A 602 0.55 -17.01 -9.84
C ILE A 602 1.36 -18.04 -10.63
N ASN A 603 1.71 -17.75 -11.90
CA ASN A 603 2.56 -18.66 -12.69
C ASN A 603 3.95 -18.84 -12.06
N ILE A 604 4.59 -17.76 -11.59
CA ILE A 604 5.89 -17.86 -10.89
C ILE A 604 5.74 -18.69 -9.61
N GLU A 605 4.67 -18.50 -8.86
CA GLU A 605 4.38 -19.30 -7.67
C GLU A 605 4.16 -20.78 -8.00
N ALA A 606 3.42 -21.09 -9.06
CA ALA A 606 3.10 -22.45 -9.48
C ALA A 606 4.32 -23.21 -9.98
N GLU A 607 5.15 -22.58 -10.82
CA GLU A 607 6.42 -23.13 -11.30
C GLU A 607 7.40 -23.34 -10.13
N THR A 608 7.44 -22.42 -9.18
CA THR A 608 8.27 -22.56 -7.98
C THR A 608 7.78 -23.69 -7.08
N THR A 609 6.46 -23.84 -6.93
CA THR A 609 5.81 -24.95 -6.21
C THR A 609 6.19 -26.29 -6.83
N GLU A 610 6.01 -26.43 -8.15
CA GLU A 610 6.38 -27.65 -8.89
C GLU A 610 7.87 -27.97 -8.70
N ARG A 611 8.74 -26.98 -8.89
CA ARG A 611 10.19 -27.16 -8.78
C ARG A 611 10.60 -27.62 -7.38
N ILE A 612 10.14 -26.94 -6.33
CA ILE A 612 10.51 -27.29 -4.95
C ILE A 612 9.95 -28.68 -4.59
N ALA A 613 8.69 -28.94 -4.91
CA ALA A 613 8.05 -30.23 -4.65
C ALA A 613 8.81 -31.38 -5.32
N MET A 614 9.13 -31.24 -6.62
CA MET A 614 9.77 -32.27 -7.42
C MET A 614 11.25 -32.50 -7.06
N THR A 615 11.99 -31.42 -6.79
CA THR A 615 13.46 -31.50 -6.67
C THR A 615 13.97 -31.57 -5.24
N GLN A 616 13.16 -31.18 -4.25
CA GLN A 616 13.57 -31.14 -2.84
C GLN A 616 12.68 -32.03 -1.98
N LEU A 617 11.36 -31.81 -1.97
CA LEU A 617 10.46 -32.43 -1.00
C LEU A 617 10.19 -33.90 -1.32
N LEU A 618 9.85 -34.23 -2.57
CA LEU A 618 9.58 -35.61 -2.98
C LEU A 618 10.81 -36.52 -2.81
N PRO A 619 12.04 -36.12 -3.24
CA PRO A 619 13.24 -36.90 -2.95
C PRO A 619 13.52 -37.08 -1.45
N ALA A 620 13.23 -36.08 -0.61
CA ALA A 620 13.37 -36.20 0.84
C ALA A 620 12.42 -37.27 1.42
N CYS A 621 11.19 -37.35 0.89
CA CYS A 621 10.23 -38.38 1.28
C CYS A 621 10.71 -39.79 0.87
N PHE A 622 11.24 -39.95 -0.35
CA PHE A 622 11.80 -41.23 -0.80
C PHE A 622 13.02 -41.66 0.03
N ALA A 623 13.94 -40.73 0.34
CA ALA A 623 15.09 -41.00 1.19
C ALA A 623 14.65 -41.42 2.61
N TYR A 624 13.59 -40.81 3.15
CA TYR A 624 13.05 -41.20 4.44
C TYR A 624 12.41 -42.58 4.41
N LEU A 625 11.60 -42.88 3.39
CA LEU A 625 11.00 -44.21 3.19
C LEU A 625 12.05 -45.30 3.03
N GLU A 626 13.14 -45.04 2.29
CA GLU A 626 14.28 -45.95 2.19
C GLU A 626 14.89 -46.21 3.57
N SER A 627 15.13 -45.15 4.36
CA SER A 627 15.66 -45.28 5.71
C SER A 627 14.75 -46.10 6.64
N LEU A 628 13.43 -45.92 6.57
CA LEU A 628 12.45 -46.69 7.34
C LEU A 628 12.40 -48.15 6.88
N GLY A 629 12.55 -48.41 5.57
CA GLY A 629 12.59 -49.75 4.99
C GLY A 629 13.80 -50.59 5.42
N THR A 630 14.90 -49.95 5.83
CA THR A 630 16.07 -50.66 6.39
C THR A 630 15.85 -51.18 7.81
N ILE A 631 14.84 -50.66 8.53
CA ILE A 631 14.52 -51.06 9.91
C ILE A 631 13.76 -52.39 9.86
N LYS A 632 14.47 -53.49 10.09
CA LYS A 632 13.84 -54.80 10.29
C LYS A 632 13.14 -54.84 11.65
N ILE A 633 11.81 -54.70 11.62
CA ILE A 633 10.84 -55.23 12.60
C ILE A 633 10.60 -54.35 13.85
N GLY A 634 9.52 -53.56 13.79
CA GLY A 634 8.80 -52.99 14.95
C GLY A 634 7.45 -52.41 14.50
N ALA A 635 6.35 -52.68 15.21
CA ALA A 635 5.01 -52.26 14.80
C ALA A 635 4.88 -50.73 14.59
N ALA A 636 5.61 -49.94 15.38
CA ALA A 636 5.67 -48.49 15.26
C ALA A 636 6.35 -48.03 13.96
N ALA A 637 7.52 -48.60 13.61
CA ALA A 637 8.22 -48.26 12.37
C ALA A 637 7.39 -48.64 11.13
N GLY A 638 6.71 -49.79 11.16
CA GLY A 638 5.82 -50.22 10.08
C GLY A 638 4.53 -49.40 9.97
N ALA A 639 4.04 -48.79 11.05
CA ALA A 639 2.92 -47.85 11.00
C ALA A 639 3.35 -46.52 10.36
N LEU A 640 4.46 -45.94 10.82
CA LEU A 640 4.99 -44.68 10.29
C LEU A 640 5.39 -44.80 8.82
N ALA A 641 6.02 -45.91 8.41
CA ALA A 641 6.39 -46.13 7.01
C ALA A 641 5.16 -46.18 6.09
N ARG A 642 4.05 -46.77 6.54
CA ARG A 642 2.78 -46.77 5.78
C ARG A 642 2.20 -45.37 5.67
N GLU A 643 2.13 -44.64 6.78
CA GLU A 643 1.62 -43.26 6.80
C GLU A 643 2.42 -42.34 5.87
N VAL A 644 3.76 -42.40 5.94
CA VAL A 644 4.62 -41.62 5.05
C VAL A 644 4.47 -42.05 3.59
N ALA A 645 4.32 -43.34 3.31
CA ALA A 645 4.12 -43.84 1.95
C ALA A 645 2.80 -43.35 1.36
N ASP A 646 1.70 -43.51 2.10
CA ASP A 646 0.36 -43.06 1.69
C ASP A 646 0.33 -41.55 1.42
N LEU A 647 1.00 -40.75 2.25
CA LEU A 647 1.13 -39.30 2.04
C LEU A 647 2.06 -38.96 0.87
N THR A 648 3.12 -39.74 0.65
CA THR A 648 4.04 -39.53 -0.49
C THR A 648 3.34 -39.82 -1.81
N ASP A 649 2.50 -40.86 -1.87
CA ASP A 649 1.69 -41.17 -3.05
C ASP A 649 0.67 -40.06 -3.33
N GLN A 650 -0.07 -39.60 -2.31
CA GLN A 650 -0.96 -38.45 -2.43
C GLN A 650 -0.22 -37.18 -2.89
N PHE A 651 1.00 -36.94 -2.39
CA PHE A 651 1.81 -35.81 -2.77
C PHE A 651 2.24 -35.90 -4.24
N ALA A 652 2.63 -37.08 -4.71
CA ALA A 652 2.98 -37.32 -6.10
C ALA A 652 1.78 -37.16 -7.04
N GLU A 653 0.58 -37.61 -6.64
CA GLU A 653 -0.67 -37.42 -7.39
C GLU A 653 -1.04 -35.93 -7.50
N ALA A 654 -1.06 -35.21 -6.38
CA ALA A 654 -1.34 -33.77 -6.36
C ALA A 654 -0.31 -32.99 -7.19
N LEU A 655 0.97 -33.37 -7.10
CA LEU A 655 2.03 -32.77 -7.91
C LEU A 655 1.80 -33.05 -9.40
N ALA A 656 1.47 -34.28 -9.79
CA ALA A 656 1.19 -34.62 -11.19
C ALA A 656 0.04 -33.77 -11.77
N GLU A 657 -1.00 -33.52 -10.98
CA GLU A 657 -2.09 -32.62 -11.36
C GLU A 657 -1.61 -31.18 -11.56
N LEU A 658 -0.86 -30.61 -10.61
CA LEU A 658 -0.30 -29.26 -10.76
C LEU A 658 0.58 -29.15 -12.02
N ARG A 659 1.41 -30.17 -12.30
CA ARG A 659 2.25 -30.21 -13.50
C ARG A 659 1.44 -30.25 -14.79
N GLN A 660 0.29 -30.91 -14.78
CA GLN A 660 -0.62 -30.89 -15.91
C GLN A 660 -1.16 -29.48 -16.12
N GLN A 661 -1.66 -28.83 -15.05
CA GLN A 661 -2.21 -27.47 -15.13
C GLN A 661 -1.14 -26.45 -15.54
N ASN A 662 0.09 -26.52 -15.02
CA ASN A 662 1.18 -25.62 -15.42
C ASN A 662 1.54 -25.71 -16.91
N ARG A 663 1.34 -26.87 -17.54
CA ARG A 663 1.58 -27.06 -18.98
C ARG A 663 0.45 -26.49 -19.83
N GLU A 664 -0.75 -26.33 -19.27
CA GLU A 664 -1.88 -25.74 -19.96
C GLU A 664 -1.68 -24.22 -20.06
N LEU A 665 -1.82 -23.67 -21.27
CA LEU A 665 -1.61 -22.23 -21.48
C LEU A 665 -2.75 -21.37 -20.92
N GLY A 666 -3.91 -21.95 -20.65
CA GLY A 666 -5.10 -21.23 -20.20
C GLY A 666 -5.68 -20.26 -21.26
N GLY A 667 -5.35 -20.47 -22.54
CA GLY A 667 -5.72 -19.58 -23.65
C GLY A 667 -4.60 -18.61 -24.05
N ASP A 668 -4.88 -17.73 -25.02
CA ASP A 668 -3.87 -16.82 -25.57
C ASP A 668 -3.93 -15.42 -24.95
N MET A 669 -5.11 -15.01 -24.49
CA MET A 669 -5.35 -13.67 -23.96
C MET A 669 -5.03 -13.58 -22.45
N PRO A 670 -4.45 -12.47 -21.96
CA PRO A 670 -4.12 -12.30 -20.53
C PRO A 670 -5.28 -12.61 -19.58
N ARG A 671 -6.50 -12.19 -19.95
CA ARG A 671 -7.72 -12.47 -19.18
C ARG A 671 -7.96 -13.98 -19.04
N GLN A 672 -7.86 -14.75 -20.12
CA GLN A 672 -8.11 -16.20 -20.10
C GLN A 672 -7.07 -16.91 -19.23
N LYS A 673 -5.79 -16.55 -19.41
CA LYS A 673 -4.68 -17.07 -18.60
C LYS A 673 -4.88 -16.80 -17.11
N ALA A 674 -5.27 -15.57 -16.76
CA ALA A 674 -5.53 -15.18 -15.38
C ALA A 674 -6.70 -15.97 -14.76
N HIS A 675 -7.76 -16.24 -15.54
CA HIS A 675 -8.86 -17.10 -15.07
C HIS A 675 -8.39 -18.54 -14.85
N HIS A 676 -7.62 -19.12 -15.79
CA HIS A 676 -7.06 -20.47 -15.63
C HIS A 676 -6.17 -20.59 -14.38
N MET A 677 -5.34 -19.57 -14.12
CA MET A 677 -4.52 -19.51 -12.91
C MET A 677 -5.38 -19.56 -11.64
N ALA A 678 -6.47 -18.77 -11.59
CA ALA A 678 -7.35 -18.71 -10.42
C ALA A 678 -8.21 -19.97 -10.25
N THR A 679 -8.73 -20.55 -11.32
CA THR A 679 -9.69 -21.66 -11.24
C THR A 679 -9.05 -23.04 -11.17
N ASN A 680 -7.86 -23.22 -11.77
CA ASN A 680 -7.25 -24.53 -11.94
C ASN A 680 -5.90 -24.65 -11.24
N VAL A 681 -4.99 -23.69 -11.47
CA VAL A 681 -3.61 -23.76 -10.97
C VAL A 681 -3.54 -23.50 -9.47
N LEU A 682 -4.18 -22.42 -8.98
CA LEU A 682 -4.16 -22.07 -7.57
C LEU A 682 -4.75 -23.19 -6.67
N PRO A 683 -5.91 -23.81 -6.99
CA PRO A 683 -6.40 -24.94 -6.20
C PRO A 683 -5.48 -26.17 -6.26
N ALA A 684 -4.79 -26.41 -7.39
CA ALA A 684 -3.83 -27.51 -7.50
C ALA A 684 -2.60 -27.26 -6.61
N MET A 685 -2.09 -26.02 -6.57
CA MET A 685 -1.01 -25.63 -5.65
C MET A 685 -1.41 -25.83 -4.18
N GLU A 686 -2.64 -25.46 -3.81
CA GLU A 686 -3.14 -25.64 -2.44
C GLU A 686 -3.22 -27.11 -2.04
N ARG A 687 -3.62 -28.01 -2.96
CA ARG A 687 -3.59 -29.46 -2.72
C ARG A 687 -2.16 -29.97 -2.50
N VAL A 688 -1.22 -29.56 -3.34
CA VAL A 688 0.21 -29.93 -3.20
C VAL A 688 0.75 -29.47 -1.85
N ARG A 689 0.46 -28.22 -1.45
CA ARG A 689 0.84 -27.68 -0.15
C ARG A 689 0.22 -28.46 1.01
N ALA A 690 -1.08 -28.76 0.94
CA ALA A 690 -1.79 -29.41 2.05
C ALA A 690 -1.20 -30.78 2.41
N VAL A 691 -0.71 -31.53 1.43
CA VAL A 691 -0.02 -32.81 1.66
C VAL A 691 1.42 -32.60 2.12
N ALA A 692 2.15 -31.65 1.50
CA ALA A 692 3.52 -31.32 1.90
C ALA A 692 3.62 -30.86 3.36
N ASP A 693 2.69 -30.03 3.83
CA ASP A 693 2.65 -29.52 5.21
C ASP A 693 2.39 -30.66 6.22
N GLN A 694 1.74 -31.76 5.81
CA GLN A 694 1.60 -32.98 6.63
C GLN A 694 2.90 -33.78 6.65
N LEU A 695 3.55 -33.93 5.49
CA LEU A 695 4.84 -34.62 5.36
C LEU A 695 5.95 -33.91 6.16
N GLU A 696 5.99 -32.59 6.20
CA GLU A 696 6.95 -31.80 6.99
C GLU A 696 6.96 -32.20 8.48
N ARG A 697 5.80 -32.63 9.02
CA ARG A 697 5.69 -33.05 10.43
C ARG A 697 6.26 -34.44 10.70
N LEU A 698 6.45 -35.26 9.66
CA LEU A 698 6.86 -36.65 9.77
C LEU A 698 8.30 -36.87 9.28
N VAL A 699 8.71 -36.15 8.24
CA VAL A 699 10.04 -36.27 7.64
C VAL A 699 11.08 -35.59 8.55
N PRO A 700 12.22 -36.25 8.84
CA PRO A 700 13.27 -35.66 9.66
C PRO A 700 13.79 -34.33 9.09
N GLU A 701 14.01 -33.34 9.96
CA GLU A 701 14.50 -32.00 9.61
C GLU A 701 15.80 -32.02 8.79
N GLN A 702 16.65 -33.03 8.98
CA GLN A 702 17.91 -33.19 8.24
C GLN A 702 17.69 -33.48 6.74
N LEU A 703 16.55 -34.09 6.39
CA LEU A 703 16.14 -34.36 5.01
C LEU A 703 15.27 -33.21 4.46
N TRP A 704 14.54 -32.50 5.33
CA TRP A 704 13.70 -31.38 4.96
C TRP A 704 14.50 -30.06 4.89
N GLN A 705 14.99 -29.72 3.70
CA GLN A 705 15.98 -28.66 3.54
C GLN A 705 15.44 -27.22 3.75
N LEU A 706 14.12 -27.04 3.65
CA LEU A 706 13.47 -25.74 3.83
C LEU A 706 13.44 -25.37 5.32
N PRO A 707 13.92 -24.17 5.70
CA PRO A 707 13.71 -23.66 7.04
C PRO A 707 12.23 -23.67 7.45
N SER A 708 11.94 -24.20 8.64
CA SER A 708 10.58 -24.29 9.17
C SER A 708 10.05 -22.91 9.58
N TYR A 709 8.74 -22.79 9.72
CA TYR A 709 8.13 -21.56 10.24
C TYR A 709 8.64 -21.20 11.64
N GLN A 710 8.96 -22.19 12.48
CA GLN A 710 9.55 -21.93 13.79
C GLN A 710 10.90 -21.20 13.65
N GLN A 711 11.75 -21.64 12.70
CA GLN A 711 13.05 -21.00 12.46
C GLN A 711 12.87 -19.58 11.88
N LEU A 712 11.94 -19.41 10.94
CA LEU A 712 11.69 -18.14 10.28
C LEU A 712 11.10 -17.06 11.19
N LEU A 713 10.21 -17.44 12.12
CA LEU A 713 9.44 -16.51 12.94
C LEU A 713 10.06 -16.23 14.32
N TRP A 714 10.85 -17.16 14.86
CA TRP A 714 11.31 -17.09 16.27
C TRP A 714 12.82 -16.98 16.45
N LEU A 715 13.63 -17.45 15.49
CA LEU A 715 15.09 -17.33 15.59
C LEU A 715 15.53 -16.00 14.98
N LYS A 716 16.12 -15.12 15.80
CA LYS A 716 16.54 -13.76 15.42
C LYS A 716 18.01 -13.52 15.70
#